data_AF-A0A2V5TX13-F1
#
_entry.id   AF-A0A2V5TX13-F1
#
_cell.length_a   1.000
_cell.length_b   1.000
_cell.length_c   1.000
_cell.angle_alpha   90.00
_cell.angle_beta   90.00
_cell.angle_gamma   90.00
#
_symmetry.space_group_name_H-M   'P 1'
#
loop_
_entity.id
_entity.type
_entity.pdbx_description
1 polymer ?
#
loop_
_entity_poly.entity_id
_entity_poly.type
_entity_poly.pdbx_seq_one_letter_code
_entity_poly.pdbx_strand_id
1 'polypeptide(L)'
;MLSRAQILGLMLSGSLLSVNSGLPGDGWQVGSGFRSAPLQVPSAGKPGFLKLPPSATRIFFTNGLGAERYLTNQIYLNGSGVTAGDVDGDGWVDLYFCRLDGPNALYRNLGNWKFEDITDKAGVGCADLDATGAALADVDGDGDLDLIVNSVGGGTHVFLNDGKGHFTELRPSLNPGKAGMSLALADIDGDGDLDLYIANYRVDTIRDHPQTGLHGNTVNGKPVILSVNGRSVTEPDLIGRFTLSENGKIVEHGEADVLLRNEGGGKFTPVSFTDGTFLDEEGKPLKEPPYDWGLSVMFRDINDDGAPDIYLCNDFASEDRIWINDGKGKFRAMNRLALRQTSMFSMGIDFADLNRDGRDEFIVLDMLSRSHAKRQLQVGDLPLISSGIGVMDDRPQYSHNTLFLNRGDGTYAEVAHFCGVQASEWSWTPVFLDVDLDGYEDLLITTGHELEMLNADVAERIQQMKAQGKLSIAEQLNLRKLFPRLDTPKVVFRNRGNLVFEDVSEAWGFDTRGVSHGMCLADLDGDGDLDVVVNNLNGVAGVYRNESVAPRVAVRLKGLPGNTRGIGAKVWVYGGAVPMQSQEMICGGRYLSSDDPMRVFAAGSLTNEPRIEVSWRSGKRSVVNGAKANRIYEIDEAQATSNLEPRTSNLEPQPVFEDVSRLIGHVHHEEPYNDFERQPLLPRKLSQLGPGVGWVDVDGDGWEDLVIGSGRGGRLGVYVNDRRGGFKPWAGARFEKVVTRDQTTVLGTESGLLVGSANYEDGLTNGGCVRIYEAGQKVSGESVLGQRFSVGPLALADVDGDGNLDLFVGGRMVAGRYPESADSVLLKNEGGRLALSQRLEQAGLVSGAVFSDLDGDGKPELILACEWGPIKVFH
;
A
#
# COMPACT_ATOMS: atom_id res chain seq x y z
N MET A 1 -6.64 9.69 -83.21
CA MET A 1 -5.59 10.74 -83.10
C MET A 1 -5.81 11.40 -81.76
N LEU A 2 -4.91 11.49 -80.77
CA LEU A 2 -3.46 11.31 -80.59
C LEU A 2 -3.30 10.72 -79.16
N SER A 3 -2.60 9.62 -78.86
CA SER A 3 -1.17 9.23 -78.94
C SER A 3 -0.51 9.16 -77.56
N ARG A 4 -0.09 7.94 -77.21
CA ARG A 4 0.84 7.50 -76.16
C ARG A 4 1.93 8.52 -75.78
N ALA A 5 1.95 8.94 -74.51
CA ALA A 5 3.16 9.17 -73.71
C ALA A 5 2.72 9.39 -72.24
N GLN A 6 3.29 8.61 -71.32
CA GLN A 6 3.19 8.65 -69.83
C GLN A 6 2.60 7.38 -69.19
N ILE A 7 3.25 6.24 -69.42
CA ILE A 7 3.33 5.11 -68.47
C ILE A 7 4.76 4.58 -68.58
N LEU A 8 5.35 4.20 -67.43
CA LEU A 8 6.73 3.76 -67.15
C LEU A 8 7.74 4.87 -66.80
N GLY A 9 8.11 4.93 -65.52
CA GLY A 9 9.32 5.59 -65.06
C GLY A 9 9.36 5.95 -63.58
N LEU A 10 9.21 4.97 -62.68
CA LEU A 10 9.70 5.05 -61.30
C LEU A 10 9.91 3.62 -60.78
N MET A 11 11.02 3.02 -61.20
CA MET A 11 11.58 1.83 -60.58
C MET A 11 12.37 2.25 -59.33
N LEU A 12 12.10 1.54 -58.24
CA LEU A 12 13.02 1.11 -57.20
C LEU A 12 14.13 2.09 -56.76
N SER A 13 13.84 2.86 -55.71
CA SER A 13 14.79 3.08 -54.62
C SER A 13 14.13 2.66 -53.31
N GLY A 14 13.81 1.35 -53.22
CA GLY A 14 13.51 0.73 -51.95
C GLY A 14 14.84 0.55 -51.23
N SER A 15 15.17 1.48 -50.33
CA SER A 15 16.18 1.26 -49.31
C SER A 15 15.66 0.16 -48.40
N LEU A 16 15.94 -1.10 -48.75
CA LEU A 16 15.92 -2.21 -47.82
C LEU A 16 16.98 -1.91 -46.76
N LEU A 17 16.57 -1.22 -45.70
CA LEU A 17 17.18 -1.40 -44.40
C LEU A 17 16.82 -2.83 -44.00
N SER A 18 17.73 -3.76 -44.30
CA SER A 18 17.73 -5.07 -43.67
C SER A 18 17.97 -4.84 -42.18
N VAL A 19 16.90 -4.72 -41.41
CA VAL A 19 16.98 -4.94 -39.96
C VAL A 19 17.34 -6.40 -39.82
N ASN A 20 18.54 -6.63 -39.29
CA ASN A 20 19.09 -7.95 -39.10
C ASN A 20 18.27 -8.60 -37.97
N SER A 21 17.25 -9.38 -38.32
CA SER A 21 16.44 -10.18 -37.40
C SER A 21 17.25 -11.42 -36.99
N GLY A 22 18.38 -11.20 -36.33
CA GLY A 22 19.08 -12.28 -35.63
C GLY A 22 18.19 -12.80 -34.50
N LEU A 23 18.22 -14.11 -34.28
CA LEU A 23 17.59 -14.70 -33.10
C LEU A 23 18.15 -14.03 -31.83
N PRO A 24 17.36 -13.88 -30.74
CA PRO A 24 17.88 -13.52 -29.42
C PRO A 24 18.89 -14.59 -28.97
N GLY A 25 20.17 -14.41 -29.31
CA GLY A 25 21.15 -15.50 -29.23
C GLY A 25 22.46 -15.25 -29.98
N ASP A 26 22.44 -14.43 -31.03
CA ASP A 26 23.67 -14.03 -31.71
C ASP A 26 24.41 -12.94 -30.92
N GLY A 27 25.68 -13.18 -30.58
CA GLY A 27 26.56 -12.16 -29.98
C GLY A 27 26.71 -12.20 -28.46
N TRP A 28 26.29 -13.28 -27.79
CA TRP A 28 26.64 -13.52 -26.39
C TRP A 28 28.16 -13.60 -26.19
N GLN A 29 28.66 -12.82 -25.23
CA GLN A 29 30.05 -12.79 -24.81
C GLN A 29 30.15 -13.34 -23.38
N VAL A 30 30.99 -14.35 -23.19
CA VAL A 30 31.19 -14.99 -21.89
C VAL A 30 32.17 -14.15 -21.05
N GLY A 31 31.72 -13.77 -19.85
CA GLY A 31 32.53 -13.18 -18.80
C GLY A 31 32.79 -14.17 -17.66
N SER A 32 33.39 -13.69 -16.57
CA SER A 32 33.57 -14.49 -15.36
C SER A 32 32.28 -14.46 -14.53
N GLY A 33 31.54 -15.57 -14.46
CA GLY A 33 30.28 -15.66 -13.70
C GLY A 33 29.03 -15.16 -14.41
N PHE A 34 29.14 -14.75 -15.68
CA PHE A 34 28.01 -14.25 -16.47
C PHE A 34 28.27 -14.37 -17.97
N ARG A 35 27.22 -14.23 -18.78
CA ARG A 35 27.31 -13.89 -20.20
C ARG A 35 26.54 -12.60 -20.49
N SER A 36 26.89 -11.88 -21.54
CA SER A 36 26.16 -10.67 -21.95
C SER A 36 25.99 -10.54 -23.46
N ALA A 37 24.90 -9.94 -23.92
CA ALA A 37 24.64 -9.64 -25.33
C ALA A 37 24.22 -8.18 -25.51
N PRO A 38 24.50 -7.54 -26.66
CA PRO A 38 23.99 -6.21 -26.96
C PRO A 38 22.47 -6.21 -27.14
N LEU A 39 21.80 -5.18 -26.62
CA LEU A 39 20.38 -4.93 -26.84
C LEU A 39 20.16 -4.10 -28.10
N GLN A 40 19.05 -4.32 -28.81
CA GLN A 40 18.69 -3.54 -30.00
C GLN A 40 17.87 -2.29 -29.66
N VAL A 41 18.45 -1.39 -28.86
CA VAL A 41 17.77 -0.15 -28.44
C VAL A 41 17.50 0.76 -29.65
N PRO A 42 16.26 1.24 -29.86
CA PRO A 42 15.92 2.15 -30.94
C PRO A 42 16.71 3.46 -30.89
N SER A 43 17.05 4.02 -32.06
CA SER A 43 17.80 5.30 -32.13
C SER A 43 16.95 6.54 -31.82
N ALA A 44 15.63 6.40 -31.79
CA ALA A 44 14.68 7.47 -31.54
C ALA A 44 13.42 6.90 -30.86
N GLY A 45 12.88 7.66 -29.92
CA GLY A 45 11.73 7.29 -29.10
C GLY A 45 11.47 8.35 -28.04
N LYS A 46 10.63 8.04 -27.06
CA LYS A 46 10.26 8.95 -25.97
C LYS A 46 9.75 8.14 -24.76
N PRO A 47 9.77 8.73 -23.55
CA PRO A 47 9.09 8.15 -22.39
C PRO A 47 7.62 7.80 -22.66
N GLY A 48 7.21 6.64 -22.17
CA GLY A 48 5.84 6.14 -22.25
C GLY A 48 5.65 5.03 -23.26
N PHE A 49 4.39 4.80 -23.61
CA PHE A 49 3.95 3.61 -24.31
C PHE A 49 3.22 3.90 -25.61
N LEU A 50 3.35 2.97 -26.56
CA LEU A 50 2.49 2.85 -27.73
C LEU A 50 1.61 1.61 -27.59
N LYS A 51 0.29 1.80 -27.48
CA LYS A 51 -0.66 0.68 -27.55
C LYS A 51 -0.72 0.13 -28.97
N LEU A 52 -0.36 -1.15 -29.13
CA LEU A 52 -0.39 -1.83 -30.41
C LEU A 52 -1.79 -2.42 -30.69
N PRO A 53 -2.32 -2.28 -31.91
CA PRO A 53 -3.62 -2.86 -32.26
C PRO A 53 -3.51 -4.39 -32.47
N PRO A 54 -4.60 -5.16 -32.27
CA PRO A 54 -4.64 -6.60 -32.51
C PRO A 54 -4.20 -7.02 -33.92
N SER A 55 -4.47 -6.20 -34.93
CA SER A 55 -4.02 -6.46 -36.30
C SER A 55 -2.50 -6.37 -36.47
N ALA A 56 -1.83 -5.60 -35.61
CA ALA A 56 -0.38 -5.55 -35.55
C ALA A 56 0.17 -6.77 -34.79
N THR A 57 -0.36 -7.09 -33.61
CA THR A 57 0.19 -8.17 -32.76
C THR A 57 -0.23 -9.57 -33.17
N ARG A 58 -1.41 -9.71 -33.80
CA ARG A 58 -2.17 -10.97 -33.96
C ARG A 58 -2.69 -11.57 -32.65
N ILE A 59 -2.68 -10.79 -31.56
CA ILE A 59 -3.34 -11.15 -30.31
C ILE A 59 -4.77 -10.63 -30.38
N PHE A 60 -5.74 -11.54 -30.57
CA PHE A 60 -7.17 -11.22 -30.63
C PHE A 60 -7.92 -11.62 -29.35
N PHE A 61 -7.18 -12.00 -28.31
CA PHE A 61 -7.73 -12.46 -27.05
C PHE A 61 -8.67 -11.42 -26.41
N THR A 62 -9.76 -11.91 -25.82
CA THR A 62 -10.70 -11.14 -24.98
C THR A 62 -11.09 -12.02 -23.80
N ASN A 63 -11.07 -11.47 -22.58
CA ASN A 63 -11.67 -12.13 -21.42
C ASN A 63 -13.17 -11.83 -21.40
N GLY A 64 -13.95 -12.65 -22.12
CA GLY A 64 -15.40 -12.49 -22.19
C GLY A 64 -16.08 -12.99 -20.94
N LEU A 65 -17.07 -12.25 -20.43
CA LEU A 65 -17.92 -12.67 -19.33
C LEU A 65 -19.36 -12.21 -19.58
N GLY A 66 -20.25 -13.18 -19.78
CA GLY A 66 -21.68 -12.94 -20.01
C GLY A 66 -22.39 -12.35 -18.78
N ALA A 67 -23.42 -11.54 -19.03
CA ALA A 67 -24.17 -10.88 -17.97
C ALA A 67 -24.86 -11.85 -17.03
N GLU A 68 -25.41 -12.95 -17.55
CA GLU A 68 -25.99 -14.02 -16.76
C GLU A 68 -25.05 -14.58 -15.69
N ARG A 69 -23.73 -14.58 -15.96
CA ARG A 69 -22.73 -15.09 -15.02
C ARG A 69 -22.50 -14.11 -13.89
N TYR A 70 -22.08 -12.87 -14.18
CA TYR A 70 -21.77 -11.91 -13.12
C TYR A 70 -22.99 -11.40 -12.35
N LEU A 71 -24.20 -11.54 -12.91
CA LEU A 71 -25.43 -11.20 -12.19
C LEU A 71 -25.82 -12.26 -11.17
N THR A 72 -25.37 -13.50 -11.33
CA THR A 72 -25.65 -14.61 -10.41
C THR A 72 -24.49 -14.92 -9.48
N ASN A 73 -23.26 -14.53 -9.85
CA ASN A 73 -22.08 -14.63 -9.01
C ASN A 73 -21.12 -13.46 -9.32
N GLN A 74 -21.01 -12.51 -8.40
CA GLN A 74 -20.20 -11.30 -8.58
C GLN A 74 -18.70 -11.54 -8.39
N ILE A 75 -18.28 -12.71 -7.88
CA ILE A 75 -16.85 -13.04 -7.73
C ILE A 75 -16.13 -13.02 -9.08
N TYR A 76 -16.82 -13.37 -10.18
CA TYR A 76 -16.27 -13.25 -11.52
C TYR A 76 -15.89 -11.80 -11.90
N LEU A 77 -16.38 -10.78 -11.21
CA LEU A 77 -16.01 -9.39 -11.46
C LEU A 77 -14.61 -9.03 -10.92
N ASN A 78 -13.98 -9.93 -10.14
CA ASN A 78 -12.56 -9.84 -9.78
C ASN A 78 -11.65 -10.06 -11.00
N GLY A 79 -12.17 -10.61 -12.11
CA GLY A 79 -11.45 -10.67 -13.37
C GLY A 79 -10.45 -11.82 -13.49
N SER A 80 -9.57 -11.70 -14.49
CA SER A 80 -8.49 -12.64 -14.77
C SER A 80 -7.19 -11.91 -15.12
N GLY A 81 -6.07 -12.61 -15.05
CA GLY A 81 -4.76 -12.08 -15.36
C GLY A 81 -4.08 -12.65 -16.60
N VAL A 82 -2.80 -12.32 -16.73
CA VAL A 82 -1.92 -12.69 -17.83
C VAL A 82 -0.53 -12.98 -17.27
N THR A 83 0.15 -13.98 -17.82
CA THR A 83 1.53 -14.30 -17.44
C THR A 83 2.44 -14.30 -18.65
N ALA A 84 3.69 -13.88 -18.45
CA ALA A 84 4.72 -13.83 -19.48
C ALA A 84 5.88 -14.78 -19.15
N GLY A 85 6.45 -15.42 -20.16
CA GLY A 85 7.64 -16.26 -20.04
C GLY A 85 7.98 -16.96 -21.36
N ASP A 86 9.27 -17.24 -21.60
CA ASP A 86 9.74 -17.99 -22.77
C ASP A 86 9.47 -19.49 -22.55
N VAL A 87 8.41 -20.02 -23.18
CA VAL A 87 7.93 -21.39 -22.91
C VAL A 87 8.56 -22.44 -23.81
N ASP A 88 9.31 -22.05 -24.85
CA ASP A 88 9.94 -22.98 -25.78
C ASP A 88 11.45 -22.77 -25.97
N GLY A 89 12.03 -21.89 -25.16
CA GLY A 89 13.47 -21.65 -25.07
C GLY A 89 14.05 -20.98 -26.30
N ASP A 90 13.22 -20.33 -27.13
CA ASP A 90 13.67 -19.67 -28.36
C ASP A 90 14.21 -18.25 -28.14
N GLY A 91 14.14 -17.76 -26.90
CA GLY A 91 14.62 -16.46 -26.46
C GLY A 91 13.58 -15.34 -26.56
N TRP A 92 12.39 -15.60 -27.12
CA TRP A 92 11.29 -14.65 -27.13
C TRP A 92 10.29 -14.96 -26.01
N VAL A 93 9.80 -13.90 -25.36
CA VAL A 93 8.83 -14.07 -24.27
C VAL A 93 7.42 -14.29 -24.85
N ASP A 94 6.77 -15.37 -24.42
CA ASP A 94 5.40 -15.75 -24.78
C ASP A 94 4.38 -15.26 -23.75
N LEU A 95 3.10 -15.30 -24.11
CA LEU A 95 2.01 -14.77 -23.28
C LEU A 95 0.89 -15.79 -23.08
N TYR A 96 0.55 -16.07 -21.81
CA TYR A 96 -0.60 -16.89 -21.45
C TYR A 96 -1.70 -16.04 -20.79
N PHE A 97 -2.91 -16.08 -21.34
CA PHE A 97 -4.08 -15.34 -20.87
C PHE A 97 -5.10 -16.26 -20.21
N CYS A 98 -5.49 -15.92 -18.98
CA CYS A 98 -6.62 -16.54 -18.28
C CYS A 98 -7.96 -15.95 -18.73
N ARG A 99 -9.00 -16.77 -18.79
CA ARG A 99 -10.37 -16.41 -19.14
C ARG A 99 -11.37 -16.98 -18.14
N LEU A 100 -12.38 -16.20 -17.79
CA LEU A 100 -13.47 -16.60 -16.88
C LEU A 100 -14.56 -17.45 -17.53
N ASP A 101 -14.69 -17.41 -18.85
CA ASP A 101 -15.74 -18.09 -19.60
C ASP A 101 -15.20 -18.61 -20.94
N GLY A 102 -14.89 -19.91 -20.98
CA GLY A 102 -14.30 -20.59 -22.14
C GLY A 102 -12.77 -20.67 -22.08
N PRO A 103 -12.11 -21.05 -23.18
CA PRO A 103 -10.69 -21.42 -23.14
C PRO A 103 -9.76 -20.23 -22.89
N ASN A 104 -8.74 -20.49 -22.08
CA ASN A 104 -7.52 -19.70 -21.95
C ASN A 104 -6.75 -19.69 -23.27
N ALA A 105 -5.72 -18.85 -23.39
CA ALA A 105 -4.92 -18.77 -24.61
C ALA A 105 -3.42 -18.62 -24.36
N LEU A 106 -2.60 -19.42 -25.04
CA LEU A 106 -1.14 -19.31 -25.11
C LEU A 106 -0.72 -18.75 -26.47
N TYR A 107 -0.06 -17.60 -26.45
CA TYR A 107 0.47 -16.93 -27.64
C TYR A 107 1.98 -17.03 -27.67
N ARG A 108 2.50 -17.76 -28.65
CA ARG A 108 3.93 -17.81 -28.95
C ARG A 108 4.38 -16.53 -29.64
N ASN A 109 5.44 -15.90 -29.18
CA ASN A 109 6.07 -14.76 -29.81
C ASN A 109 6.96 -15.20 -30.98
N LEU A 110 6.75 -14.60 -32.14
CA LEU A 110 7.51 -14.87 -33.37
C LEU A 110 8.54 -13.76 -33.67
N GLY A 111 8.73 -12.83 -32.73
CA GLY A 111 9.44 -11.57 -32.91
C GLY A 111 8.67 -10.58 -33.79
N ASN A 112 9.22 -9.36 -33.91
CA ASN A 112 8.64 -8.26 -34.68
C ASN A 112 7.17 -7.98 -34.34
N TRP A 113 6.80 -8.11 -33.06
CA TRP A 113 5.44 -7.88 -32.59
C TRP A 113 4.41 -8.78 -33.28
N LYS A 114 4.75 -10.03 -33.60
CA LYS A 114 3.82 -11.01 -34.16
C LYS A 114 3.72 -12.21 -33.25
N PHE A 115 2.50 -12.63 -32.95
CA PHE A 115 2.23 -13.79 -32.12
C PHE A 115 1.42 -14.86 -32.86
N GLU A 116 1.61 -16.12 -32.50
CA GLU A 116 0.81 -17.27 -32.94
C GLU A 116 0.07 -17.85 -31.73
N ASP A 117 -1.25 -18.04 -31.85
CA ASP A 117 -2.00 -18.82 -30.87
C ASP A 117 -1.64 -20.31 -31.00
N ILE A 118 -0.97 -20.86 -29.99
CA ILE A 118 -0.53 -22.25 -29.93
C ILE A 118 -1.31 -23.07 -28.90
N THR A 119 -2.40 -22.53 -28.35
CA THR A 119 -3.16 -23.10 -27.21
C THR A 119 -3.49 -24.58 -27.36
N ASP A 120 -4.08 -24.98 -28.48
CA ASP A 120 -4.49 -26.37 -28.73
C ASP A 120 -3.28 -27.30 -28.88
N LYS A 121 -2.18 -26.81 -29.46
CA LYS A 121 -0.93 -27.58 -29.63
C LYS A 121 -0.20 -27.75 -28.29
N ALA A 122 -0.31 -26.76 -27.43
CA ALA A 122 0.32 -26.72 -26.12
C ALA A 122 -0.46 -27.52 -25.06
N GLY A 123 -1.79 -27.68 -25.22
CA GLY A 123 -2.62 -28.46 -24.30
C GLY A 123 -3.10 -27.69 -23.06
N VAL A 124 -3.01 -26.35 -23.09
CA VAL A 124 -3.23 -25.47 -21.92
C VAL A 124 -4.50 -24.62 -22.03
N GLY A 125 -5.45 -25.03 -22.88
CA GLY A 125 -6.68 -24.26 -23.13
C GLY A 125 -7.64 -24.21 -21.95
N CYS A 126 -7.60 -25.17 -21.01
CA CYS A 126 -8.38 -25.15 -19.77
C CYS A 126 -9.88 -24.79 -19.95
N ALA A 127 -10.53 -25.27 -21.01
CA ALA A 127 -11.83 -24.77 -21.46
C ALA A 127 -12.98 -24.89 -20.45
N ASP A 128 -12.86 -25.79 -19.47
CA ASP A 128 -13.84 -26.03 -18.43
C ASP A 128 -13.52 -25.30 -17.10
N LEU A 129 -12.48 -24.44 -17.08
CA LEU A 129 -12.06 -23.69 -15.90
C LEU A 129 -12.40 -22.21 -16.03
N ASP A 130 -13.00 -21.65 -14.98
CA ASP A 130 -13.14 -20.20 -14.82
C ASP A 130 -11.82 -19.64 -14.28
N ALA A 131 -10.83 -19.48 -15.16
CA ALA A 131 -9.45 -19.19 -14.78
C ALA A 131 -9.27 -17.74 -14.31
N THR A 132 -8.61 -17.58 -13.16
CA THR A 132 -8.38 -16.29 -12.51
C THR A 132 -6.95 -15.81 -12.78
N GLY A 133 -5.96 -16.41 -12.15
CA GLY A 133 -4.55 -16.06 -12.31
C GLY A 133 -3.64 -17.22 -12.71
N ALA A 134 -2.45 -16.89 -13.20
CA ALA A 134 -1.44 -17.86 -13.59
C ALA A 134 -0.02 -17.35 -13.35
N ALA A 135 0.94 -18.26 -13.25
CA ALA A 135 2.37 -17.95 -13.33
C ALA A 135 3.12 -19.03 -14.12
N LEU A 136 4.28 -18.64 -14.62
CA LEU A 136 5.26 -19.53 -15.24
C LEU A 136 6.48 -19.66 -14.31
N ALA A 137 6.79 -20.89 -13.91
CA ALA A 137 7.88 -21.21 -12.98
C ALA A 137 8.42 -22.60 -13.24
N ASP A 138 9.71 -22.82 -13.04
CA ASP A 138 10.33 -24.14 -13.11
C ASP A 138 10.09 -24.87 -11.77
N VAL A 139 8.99 -25.64 -11.67
CA VAL A 139 8.57 -26.24 -10.39
C VAL A 139 9.07 -27.67 -10.22
N ASP A 140 9.53 -28.31 -11.29
CA ASP A 140 10.14 -29.64 -11.22
C ASP A 140 11.67 -29.64 -11.31
N GLY A 141 12.27 -28.47 -11.56
CA GLY A 141 13.71 -28.24 -11.50
C GLY A 141 14.46 -28.68 -12.77
N ASP A 142 13.76 -28.88 -13.88
CA ASP A 142 14.35 -29.33 -15.14
C ASP A 142 14.92 -28.21 -16.02
N GLY A 143 14.60 -26.95 -15.69
CA GLY A 143 15.08 -25.73 -16.35
C GLY A 143 14.06 -25.05 -17.25
N ASP A 144 12.96 -25.73 -17.56
CA ASP A 144 11.87 -25.24 -18.39
C ASP A 144 10.79 -24.56 -17.53
N LEU A 145 10.04 -23.62 -18.12
CA LEU A 145 8.97 -22.94 -17.39
C LEU A 145 7.68 -23.76 -17.44
N ASP A 146 7.22 -24.21 -16.29
CA ASP A 146 5.93 -24.87 -16.09
C ASP A 146 4.81 -23.85 -15.84
N LEU A 147 3.57 -24.24 -16.13
CA LEU A 147 2.41 -23.36 -16.00
C LEU A 147 1.57 -23.74 -14.78
N ILE A 148 1.27 -22.78 -13.91
CA ILE A 148 0.31 -22.91 -12.82
C ILE A 148 -0.91 -22.03 -13.12
N VAL A 149 -2.12 -22.59 -13.03
CA VAL A 149 -3.39 -21.89 -13.33
C VAL A 149 -4.37 -22.04 -12.17
N ASN A 150 -4.77 -20.92 -11.57
CA ASN A 150 -5.86 -20.85 -10.60
C ASN A 150 -7.23 -20.75 -11.30
N SER A 151 -8.29 -21.17 -10.60
CA SER A 151 -9.66 -21.03 -11.06
C SER A 151 -10.64 -20.81 -9.91
N VAL A 152 -11.85 -20.33 -10.24
CA VAL A 152 -12.97 -20.30 -9.30
C VAL A 152 -13.62 -21.69 -9.22
N GLY A 153 -13.34 -22.43 -8.14
CA GLY A 153 -13.99 -23.70 -7.83
C GLY A 153 -13.42 -24.94 -8.56
N GLY A 154 -12.60 -24.76 -9.59
CA GLY A 154 -11.86 -25.85 -10.25
C GLY A 154 -10.56 -26.24 -9.53
N GLY A 155 -10.09 -25.40 -8.61
CA GLY A 155 -8.79 -25.53 -7.93
C GLY A 155 -7.63 -24.95 -8.73
N THR A 156 -6.42 -25.40 -8.42
CA THR A 156 -5.16 -24.93 -9.00
C THR A 156 -4.50 -26.05 -9.79
N HIS A 157 -4.29 -25.84 -11.09
CA HIS A 157 -3.76 -26.83 -12.02
C HIS A 157 -2.29 -26.51 -12.33
N VAL A 158 -1.44 -27.55 -12.31
CA VAL A 158 -0.02 -27.44 -12.65
C VAL A 158 0.22 -28.23 -13.93
N PHE A 159 0.95 -27.65 -14.87
CA PHE A 159 1.29 -28.28 -16.14
C PHE A 159 2.79 -28.24 -16.37
N LEU A 160 3.41 -29.42 -16.46
CA LEU A 160 4.83 -29.56 -16.74
C LEU A 160 5.13 -29.35 -18.22
N ASN A 161 6.11 -28.52 -18.52
CA ASN A 161 6.55 -28.22 -19.88
C ASN A 161 7.66 -29.20 -20.33
N ASP A 162 7.80 -29.43 -21.63
CA ASP A 162 8.89 -30.24 -22.21
C ASP A 162 10.03 -29.41 -22.82
N GLY A 163 10.03 -28.11 -22.51
CA GLY A 163 10.94 -27.10 -23.05
C GLY A 163 10.64 -26.69 -24.49
N LYS A 164 9.51 -27.12 -25.07
CA LYS A 164 9.10 -26.79 -26.45
C LYS A 164 7.69 -26.20 -26.50
N GLY A 165 7.15 -25.78 -25.36
CA GLY A 165 5.80 -25.27 -25.23
C GLY A 165 4.72 -26.37 -25.32
N HIS A 166 5.06 -27.63 -25.04
CA HIS A 166 4.08 -28.71 -24.89
C HIS A 166 3.94 -29.10 -23.43
N PHE A 167 2.71 -29.02 -22.93
CA PHE A 167 2.44 -29.13 -21.50
C PHE A 167 1.67 -30.40 -21.15
N THR A 168 2.04 -31.01 -20.02
CA THR A 168 1.35 -32.16 -19.43
C THR A 168 0.84 -31.81 -18.04
N GLU A 169 -0.48 -31.87 -17.85
CA GLU A 169 -1.11 -31.57 -16.56
C GLU A 169 -0.76 -32.62 -15.49
N LEU A 170 -0.33 -32.14 -14.32
CA LEU A 170 -0.22 -32.94 -13.11
C LEU A 170 -1.60 -33.13 -12.46
N ARG A 171 -1.93 -34.38 -12.14
CA ARG A 171 -3.22 -34.76 -11.55
C ARG A 171 -3.04 -35.51 -10.22
N PRO A 172 -3.95 -35.32 -9.24
CA PRO A 172 -5.10 -34.39 -9.27
C PRO A 172 -4.67 -32.92 -9.16
N SER A 173 -5.59 -31.99 -9.46
CA SER A 173 -5.34 -30.56 -9.21
C SER A 173 -5.11 -30.28 -7.73
N LEU A 174 -4.35 -29.23 -7.46
CA LEU A 174 -4.13 -28.68 -6.13
C LEU A 174 -5.35 -27.85 -5.71
N ASN A 175 -5.45 -27.54 -4.41
CA ASN A 175 -6.48 -26.64 -3.86
C ASN A 175 -7.94 -26.94 -4.35
N PRO A 176 -8.39 -28.20 -4.35
CA PRO A 176 -9.61 -28.61 -5.06
C PRO A 176 -10.87 -27.96 -4.49
N GLY A 177 -11.76 -27.48 -5.37
CA GLY A 177 -13.05 -26.93 -4.98
C GLY A 177 -13.02 -25.52 -4.39
N LYS A 178 -11.84 -24.91 -4.28
CA LYS A 178 -11.66 -23.53 -3.79
C LYS A 178 -11.52 -22.52 -4.92
N ALA A 179 -11.65 -21.24 -4.59
CA ALA A 179 -11.44 -20.14 -5.53
C ALA A 179 -10.08 -19.47 -5.29
N GLY A 180 -9.03 -19.97 -5.96
CA GLY A 180 -7.74 -19.29 -5.97
C GLY A 180 -7.82 -18.04 -6.84
N MET A 181 -7.37 -16.89 -6.34
CA MET A 181 -7.32 -15.64 -7.10
C MET A 181 -5.91 -15.44 -7.64
N SER A 182 -4.99 -14.97 -6.79
CA SER A 182 -3.58 -14.80 -7.13
C SER A 182 -2.72 -15.92 -6.55
N LEU A 183 -1.51 -16.06 -7.08
CA LEU A 183 -0.51 -16.98 -6.59
C LEU A 183 0.88 -16.35 -6.67
N ALA A 184 1.79 -16.80 -5.81
CA ALA A 184 3.21 -16.41 -5.83
C ALA A 184 4.08 -17.61 -5.45
N LEU A 185 5.31 -17.60 -5.94
CA LEU A 185 6.29 -18.65 -5.67
C LEU A 185 7.58 -18.10 -5.07
N ALA A 186 8.16 -18.82 -4.12
CA ALA A 186 9.46 -18.54 -3.51
C ALA A 186 10.02 -19.79 -2.80
N ASP A 187 11.32 -19.82 -2.55
CA ASP A 187 11.99 -20.83 -1.72
C ASP A 187 11.92 -20.40 -0.23
N ILE A 188 10.90 -20.89 0.49
CA ILE A 188 10.56 -20.38 1.82
C ILE A 188 11.42 -20.99 2.92
N ASP A 189 11.96 -22.19 2.71
CA ASP A 189 12.74 -22.91 3.73
C ASP A 189 14.23 -23.08 3.40
N GLY A 190 14.66 -22.57 2.25
CA GLY A 190 16.05 -22.51 1.80
C GLY A 190 16.55 -23.82 1.21
N ASP A 191 15.66 -24.73 0.79
CA ASP A 191 16.02 -25.99 0.16
C ASP A 191 16.29 -25.89 -1.35
N GLY A 192 15.88 -24.76 -1.96
CA GLY A 192 16.12 -24.41 -3.35
C GLY A 192 14.95 -24.70 -4.28
N ASP A 193 13.90 -25.37 -3.83
CA ASP A 193 12.68 -25.61 -4.61
C ASP A 193 11.68 -24.46 -4.43
N LEU A 194 10.96 -24.09 -5.49
CA LEU A 194 9.94 -23.05 -5.40
C LEU A 194 8.64 -23.59 -4.78
N ASP A 195 8.30 -23.06 -3.61
CA ASP A 195 7.03 -23.27 -2.92
C ASP A 195 5.93 -22.38 -3.48
N LEU A 196 4.67 -22.76 -3.27
CA LEU A 196 3.52 -22.09 -3.87
C LEU A 196 2.56 -21.58 -2.80
N TYR A 197 2.30 -20.27 -2.79
CA TYR A 197 1.20 -19.66 -2.04
C TYR A 197 0.03 -19.33 -2.95
N ILE A 198 -1.20 -19.67 -2.52
CA ILE A 198 -2.45 -19.36 -3.23
C ILE A 198 -3.35 -18.55 -2.29
N ALA A 199 -3.65 -17.32 -2.70
CA ALA A 199 -4.65 -16.46 -2.05
C ALA A 199 -6.05 -16.92 -2.49
N ASN A 200 -6.89 -17.31 -1.54
CA ASN A 200 -8.23 -17.81 -1.79
C ASN A 200 -9.28 -16.76 -1.45
N TYR A 201 -10.33 -16.76 -2.25
CA TYR A 201 -11.51 -15.94 -2.05
C TYR A 201 -12.68 -16.81 -1.58
N ARG A 202 -13.77 -16.86 -2.35
CA ARG A 202 -14.79 -17.92 -2.28
C ARG A 202 -15.30 -18.25 -3.66
N VAL A 203 -15.93 -19.42 -3.80
CA VAL A 203 -16.68 -19.76 -5.02
C VAL A 203 -18.04 -19.04 -5.11
N ASP A 204 -18.63 -18.65 -3.98
CA ASP A 204 -19.89 -17.92 -3.88
C ASP A 204 -19.98 -17.02 -2.62
N THR A 205 -20.97 -16.12 -2.58
CA THR A 205 -21.24 -15.24 -1.42
C THR A 205 -22.73 -15.17 -1.13
N ILE A 206 -23.10 -14.99 0.15
CA ILE A 206 -24.49 -14.74 0.58
C ILE A 206 -25.11 -13.51 -0.12
N ARG A 207 -24.28 -12.54 -0.53
CA ARG A 207 -24.71 -11.33 -1.26
C ARG A 207 -25.35 -11.65 -2.61
N ASP A 208 -25.00 -12.78 -3.20
CA ASP A 208 -25.52 -13.30 -4.47
C ASP A 208 -26.73 -14.23 -4.30
N HIS A 209 -27.07 -14.57 -3.05
CA HIS A 209 -28.12 -15.51 -2.71
C HIS A 209 -29.15 -14.86 -1.77
N PRO A 210 -30.03 -13.97 -2.28
CA PRO A 210 -31.00 -13.23 -1.46
C PRO A 210 -32.02 -14.11 -0.73
N GLN A 211 -32.14 -15.38 -1.13
CA GLN A 211 -32.98 -16.40 -0.49
C GLN A 211 -32.30 -17.13 0.68
N THR A 212 -31.07 -16.78 1.05
CA THR A 212 -30.32 -17.52 2.07
C THR A 212 -31.02 -17.43 3.43
N GLY A 213 -31.46 -18.58 3.93
CA GLY A 213 -32.08 -18.72 5.24
C GLY A 213 -31.03 -18.99 6.31
N LEU A 214 -30.90 -18.09 7.28
CA LEU A 214 -30.03 -18.27 8.44
C LEU A 214 -30.85 -18.60 9.68
N HIS A 215 -30.43 -19.63 10.41
CA HIS A 215 -31.02 -20.00 11.69
C HIS A 215 -29.95 -19.97 12.78
N GLY A 216 -30.28 -19.37 13.91
CA GLY A 216 -29.35 -19.19 15.02
C GLY A 216 -30.02 -19.37 16.39
N ASN A 217 -29.20 -19.43 17.43
CA ASN A 217 -29.63 -19.46 18.82
C ASN A 217 -28.70 -18.60 19.67
N THR A 218 -29.03 -18.42 20.96
CA THR A 218 -28.15 -17.77 21.93
C THR A 218 -27.35 -18.82 22.69
N VAL A 219 -26.01 -18.77 22.58
CA VAL A 219 -25.09 -19.61 23.35
C VAL A 219 -24.29 -18.71 24.28
N ASN A 220 -24.34 -18.96 25.60
CA ASN A 220 -23.69 -18.13 26.62
C ASN A 220 -24.02 -16.63 26.53
N GLY A 221 -25.27 -16.30 26.19
CA GLY A 221 -25.72 -14.90 26.05
C GLY A 221 -25.30 -14.21 24.75
N LYS A 222 -24.58 -14.90 23.85
CA LYS A 222 -24.22 -14.37 22.53
C LYS A 222 -25.03 -15.06 21.42
N PRO A 223 -25.59 -14.31 20.46
CA PRO A 223 -26.22 -14.92 19.31
C PRO A 223 -25.15 -15.66 18.48
N VAL A 224 -25.49 -16.84 17.97
CA VAL A 224 -24.64 -17.65 17.08
C VAL A 224 -25.50 -18.20 15.94
N ILE A 225 -24.91 -18.31 14.76
CA ILE A 225 -25.55 -18.96 13.60
C ILE A 225 -25.32 -20.47 13.73
N LEU A 226 -26.38 -21.26 13.62
CA LEU A 226 -26.35 -22.73 13.74
C LEU A 226 -26.50 -23.43 12.40
N SER A 227 -27.28 -22.85 11.48
CA SER A 227 -27.46 -23.41 10.15
C SER A 227 -27.74 -22.37 9.07
N VAL A 228 -27.37 -22.72 7.84
CA VAL A 228 -27.54 -21.94 6.61
C VAL A 228 -28.28 -22.81 5.61
N ASN A 229 -29.44 -22.36 5.13
CA ASN A 229 -30.31 -23.14 4.24
C ASN A 229 -30.62 -24.56 4.76
N GLY A 230 -30.71 -24.72 6.10
CA GLY A 230 -30.94 -26.00 6.76
C GLY A 230 -29.71 -26.90 6.94
N ARG A 231 -28.54 -26.49 6.43
CA ARG A 231 -27.24 -27.16 6.59
C ARG A 231 -26.50 -26.65 7.82
N SER A 232 -25.86 -27.53 8.58
CA SER A 232 -25.16 -27.14 9.81
C SER A 232 -23.93 -26.30 9.49
N VAL A 233 -23.64 -25.25 10.27
CA VAL A 233 -22.38 -24.47 10.12
C VAL A 233 -21.11 -25.27 10.45
N THR A 234 -21.27 -26.51 10.92
CA THR A 234 -20.16 -27.46 11.15
C THR A 234 -19.86 -28.30 9.91
N GLU A 235 -20.58 -28.13 8.81
CA GLU A 235 -20.25 -28.77 7.54
C GLU A 235 -18.98 -28.14 6.94
N PRO A 236 -18.11 -28.91 6.25
CA PRO A 236 -16.75 -28.48 5.90
C PRO A 236 -16.64 -27.12 5.18
N ASP A 237 -17.58 -26.80 4.29
CA ASP A 237 -17.64 -25.53 3.52
C ASP A 237 -18.26 -24.36 4.29
N LEU A 238 -18.89 -24.62 5.45
CA LEU A 238 -19.56 -23.62 6.28
C LEU A 238 -18.83 -23.31 7.59
N ILE A 239 -17.82 -24.12 7.97
CA ILE A 239 -16.98 -23.86 9.15
C ILE A 239 -16.30 -22.49 8.98
N GLY A 240 -16.43 -21.65 10.00
CA GLY A 240 -15.83 -20.31 10.02
C GLY A 240 -16.46 -19.29 9.06
N ARG A 241 -17.35 -19.72 8.14
CA ARG A 241 -17.89 -18.86 7.08
C ARG A 241 -18.76 -17.72 7.60
N PHE A 242 -19.54 -17.92 8.66
CA PHE A 242 -20.47 -16.91 9.15
C PHE A 242 -20.30 -16.62 10.63
N THR A 243 -20.11 -15.35 10.97
CA THR A 243 -20.12 -14.87 12.36
C THR A 243 -21.10 -13.69 12.51
N LEU A 244 -21.27 -13.22 13.75
CA LEU A 244 -22.01 -12.00 14.04
C LEU A 244 -21.04 -10.97 14.60
N SER A 245 -21.05 -9.78 13.99
CA SER A 245 -20.35 -8.60 14.50
C SER A 245 -20.97 -8.11 15.82
N GLU A 246 -20.29 -7.19 16.52
CA GLU A 246 -20.73 -6.67 17.82
C GLU A 246 -22.12 -6.01 17.78
N ASN A 247 -22.48 -5.41 16.63
CA ASN A 247 -23.80 -4.81 16.42
C ASN A 247 -24.87 -5.81 15.92
N GLY A 248 -24.53 -7.10 15.86
CA GLY A 248 -25.44 -8.18 15.46
C GLY A 248 -25.61 -8.34 13.94
N LYS A 249 -24.82 -7.66 13.11
CA LYS A 249 -24.81 -7.91 11.66
C LYS A 249 -24.04 -9.19 11.34
N ILE A 250 -24.54 -9.95 10.37
CA ILE A 250 -23.87 -11.14 9.83
C ILE A 250 -22.61 -10.71 9.08
N VAL A 251 -21.50 -11.38 9.39
CA VAL A 251 -20.24 -11.28 8.66
C VAL A 251 -20.01 -12.59 7.95
N GLU A 252 -19.77 -12.53 6.65
CA GLU A 252 -19.31 -13.66 5.84
C GLU A 252 -17.80 -13.56 5.67
N HIS A 253 -17.09 -14.63 5.98
CA HIS A 253 -15.64 -14.78 5.89
C HIS A 253 -15.26 -15.50 4.59
N GLY A 254 -14.04 -15.28 4.11
CA GLY A 254 -13.51 -15.93 2.91
C GLY A 254 -13.18 -17.42 3.13
N GLU A 255 -12.40 -18.00 2.22
CA GLU A 255 -11.78 -19.32 2.37
C GLU A 255 -10.35 -19.18 2.88
N ALA A 256 -9.89 -20.15 3.68
CA ALA A 256 -8.50 -20.17 4.08
C ALA A 256 -7.58 -20.36 2.87
N ASP A 257 -6.57 -19.50 2.78
CA ASP A 257 -5.44 -19.58 1.85
C ASP A 257 -4.71 -20.93 1.95
N VAL A 258 -3.83 -21.21 0.99
CA VAL A 258 -3.00 -22.42 1.01
C VAL A 258 -1.57 -22.07 0.70
N LEU A 259 -0.67 -22.46 1.61
CA LEU A 259 0.76 -22.58 1.35
C LEU A 259 1.09 -24.05 1.09
N LEU A 260 1.77 -24.31 -0.02
CA LEU A 260 2.18 -25.62 -0.48
C LEU A 260 3.71 -25.66 -0.58
N ARG A 261 4.34 -26.54 0.20
CA ARG A 261 5.77 -26.78 0.09
C ARG A 261 6.07 -27.71 -1.08
N ASN A 262 7.03 -27.35 -1.92
CA ASN A 262 7.51 -28.21 -2.98
C ASN A 262 8.56 -29.17 -2.41
N GLU A 263 8.37 -30.48 -2.58
CA GLU A 263 9.30 -31.51 -2.11
C GLU A 263 10.28 -31.94 -3.22
N GLY A 264 10.43 -31.10 -4.24
CA GLY A 264 11.14 -31.35 -5.49
C GLY A 264 10.33 -32.11 -6.53
N GLY A 265 10.67 -31.88 -7.82
CA GLY A 265 10.05 -32.57 -8.96
C GLY A 265 8.56 -32.28 -9.15
N GLY A 266 8.12 -31.06 -8.80
CA GLY A 266 6.73 -30.61 -8.95
C GLY A 266 5.76 -31.22 -7.94
N LYS A 267 6.25 -31.75 -6.81
CA LYS A 267 5.44 -32.43 -5.81
C LYS A 267 5.15 -31.54 -4.62
N PHE A 268 3.91 -31.10 -4.50
CA PHE A 268 3.48 -30.19 -3.44
C PHE A 268 2.85 -30.89 -2.22
N THR A 269 3.17 -30.42 -1.02
CA THR A 269 2.52 -30.82 0.24
C THR A 269 1.98 -29.59 1.00
N PRO A 270 0.77 -29.65 1.58
CA PRO A 270 0.19 -28.50 2.27
C PRO A 270 0.87 -28.23 3.62
N VAL A 271 1.15 -26.95 3.87
CA VAL A 271 1.64 -26.43 5.14
C VAL A 271 0.46 -26.04 6.02
N SER A 272 0.50 -26.41 7.31
CA SER A 272 -0.57 -26.10 8.25
C SER A 272 -0.41 -24.71 8.86
N PHE A 273 -1.50 -23.95 8.96
CA PHE A 273 -1.52 -22.70 9.71
C PHE A 273 -1.47 -22.89 11.24
N THR A 274 -1.79 -24.08 11.75
CA THR A 274 -2.09 -24.26 13.19
C THR A 274 -1.13 -25.19 13.94
N ASP A 275 -0.14 -25.77 13.26
CA ASP A 275 0.82 -26.69 13.88
C ASP A 275 2.04 -25.98 14.53
N GLY A 276 2.03 -24.65 14.53
CA GLY A 276 3.14 -23.81 15.00
C GLY A 276 4.08 -23.33 13.89
N THR A 277 3.77 -23.62 12.63
CA THR A 277 4.45 -23.02 11.47
C THR A 277 4.11 -21.53 11.35
N PHE A 278 2.85 -21.16 11.59
CA PHE A 278 2.40 -19.76 11.64
C PHE A 278 2.15 -19.33 13.09
N LEU A 279 2.70 -18.18 13.46
CA LEU A 279 2.61 -17.58 14.79
C LEU A 279 1.96 -16.20 14.74
N ASP A 280 1.13 -15.88 15.73
CA ASP A 280 0.59 -14.53 15.93
C ASP A 280 1.68 -13.50 16.28
N GLU A 281 1.30 -12.22 16.41
CA GLU A 281 2.25 -11.15 16.72
C GLU A 281 2.97 -11.36 18.06
N GLU A 282 2.40 -12.12 19.00
CA GLU A 282 3.01 -12.49 20.28
C GLU A 282 3.86 -13.78 20.22
N GLY A 283 3.98 -14.40 19.05
CA GLY A 283 4.78 -15.61 18.84
C GLY A 283 4.08 -16.90 19.29
N LYS A 284 2.75 -16.93 19.37
CA LYS A 284 1.98 -18.14 19.68
C LYS A 284 1.40 -18.76 18.41
N PRO A 285 1.33 -20.10 18.33
CA PRO A 285 0.67 -20.76 17.20
C PRO A 285 -0.76 -20.29 17.00
N LEU A 286 -1.15 -20.09 15.73
CA LEU A 286 -2.54 -19.80 15.40
C LEU A 286 -3.44 -20.96 15.83
N LYS A 287 -4.62 -20.62 16.33
CA LYS A 287 -5.61 -21.62 16.79
C LYS A 287 -6.48 -22.15 15.66
N GLU A 288 -6.64 -21.35 14.62
CA GLU A 288 -7.41 -21.64 13.42
C GLU A 288 -6.74 -20.95 12.22
N PRO A 289 -6.94 -21.48 10.99
CA PRO A 289 -6.52 -20.77 9.79
C PRO A 289 -7.23 -19.42 9.68
N PRO A 290 -6.59 -18.38 9.12
CA PRO A 290 -7.28 -17.16 8.72
C PRO A 290 -8.32 -17.47 7.64
N TYR A 291 -9.51 -16.86 7.73
CA TYR A 291 -10.59 -17.00 6.74
C TYR A 291 -10.85 -15.63 6.09
N ASP A 292 -9.84 -15.11 5.43
CA ASP A 292 -9.86 -13.77 4.84
C ASP A 292 -10.29 -13.81 3.37
N TRP A 293 -10.69 -12.66 2.82
CA TRP A 293 -11.09 -12.51 1.42
C TRP A 293 -9.87 -12.21 0.55
N GLY A 294 -8.99 -13.21 0.36
CA GLY A 294 -7.69 -13.07 -0.30
C GLY A 294 -7.77 -12.74 -1.79
N LEU A 295 -7.08 -11.66 -2.20
CA LEU A 295 -7.04 -11.19 -3.58
C LEU A 295 -5.65 -11.27 -4.21
N SER A 296 -4.62 -10.81 -3.50
CA SER A 296 -3.23 -10.78 -3.98
C SER A 296 -2.29 -11.29 -2.89
N VAL A 297 -1.22 -11.97 -3.31
CA VAL A 297 -0.14 -12.44 -2.44
C VAL A 297 1.17 -12.08 -3.10
N MET A 298 2.16 -11.58 -2.36
CA MET A 298 3.51 -11.41 -2.89
C MET A 298 4.53 -11.92 -1.88
N PHE A 299 5.55 -12.64 -2.36
CA PHE A 299 6.75 -12.93 -1.60
C PHE A 299 7.76 -11.78 -1.79
N ARG A 300 8.30 -11.24 -0.70
CA ARG A 300 9.35 -10.20 -0.68
C ARG A 300 10.21 -10.30 0.57
N ASP A 301 11.45 -9.87 0.49
CA ASP A 301 12.32 -9.70 1.67
C ASP A 301 11.99 -8.36 2.37
N ILE A 302 10.98 -8.35 3.25
CA ILE A 302 10.40 -7.11 3.84
C ILE A 302 11.30 -6.55 4.95
N ASN A 303 12.12 -7.41 5.57
CA ASN A 303 12.99 -7.05 6.69
C ASN A 303 14.50 -7.02 6.33
N ASP A 304 14.85 -7.22 5.05
CA ASP A 304 16.22 -7.30 4.51
C ASP A 304 17.08 -8.40 5.17
N ASP A 305 16.50 -9.54 5.54
CA ASP A 305 17.21 -10.70 6.10
C ASP A 305 17.53 -11.79 5.05
N GLY A 306 17.05 -11.62 3.82
CA GLY A 306 17.24 -12.53 2.69
C GLY A 306 16.30 -13.72 2.66
N ALA A 307 15.30 -13.79 3.53
CA ALA A 307 14.20 -14.74 3.46
C ALA A 307 12.97 -14.12 2.80
N PRO A 308 12.19 -14.90 2.01
CA PRO A 308 10.94 -14.40 1.46
C PRO A 308 9.86 -14.36 2.57
N ASP A 309 9.40 -13.15 2.88
CA ASP A 309 8.23 -12.85 3.67
C ASP A 309 6.98 -12.81 2.80
N ILE A 310 5.79 -12.89 3.41
CA ILE A 310 4.51 -12.89 2.68
C ILE A 310 3.75 -11.61 3.00
N TYR A 311 3.27 -10.90 1.98
CA TYR A 311 2.21 -9.91 2.11
C TYR A 311 0.94 -10.39 1.39
N LEU A 312 -0.21 -10.34 2.09
CA LEU A 312 -1.53 -10.71 1.58
C LEU A 312 -2.49 -9.51 1.60
N CYS A 313 -3.02 -9.18 0.43
CA CYS A 313 -4.08 -8.21 0.26
C CYS A 313 -5.44 -8.88 0.40
N ASN A 314 -6.27 -8.35 1.31
CA ASN A 314 -7.61 -8.86 1.58
C ASN A 314 -8.70 -7.82 1.28
N ASP A 315 -9.82 -8.30 0.74
CA ASP A 315 -10.98 -7.46 0.40
C ASP A 315 -11.92 -7.29 1.62
N PHE A 316 -12.91 -6.41 1.44
CA PHE A 316 -13.98 -6.06 2.38
C PHE A 316 -13.49 -5.43 3.69
N ALA A 317 -13.53 -6.20 4.76
CA ALA A 317 -13.14 -5.76 6.09
C ALA A 317 -12.11 -6.72 6.71
N SER A 318 -11.66 -7.71 5.92
CA SER A 318 -10.58 -8.59 6.30
C SER A 318 -9.27 -7.80 6.28
N GLU A 319 -8.55 -7.82 7.39
CA GLU A 319 -7.26 -7.15 7.48
C GLU A 319 -6.23 -7.84 6.59
N ASP A 320 -5.36 -7.07 5.95
CA ASP A 320 -4.17 -7.61 5.29
C ASP A 320 -3.33 -8.42 6.27
N ARG A 321 -2.69 -9.48 5.76
CA ARG A 321 -1.82 -10.35 6.56
C ARG A 321 -0.39 -10.21 6.08
N ILE A 322 0.53 -10.00 7.01
CA ILE A 322 1.95 -9.92 6.70
C ILE A 322 2.70 -10.89 7.60
N TRP A 323 3.45 -11.79 6.99
CA TRP A 323 4.14 -12.89 7.67
C TRP A 323 5.64 -12.79 7.45
N ILE A 324 6.38 -12.57 8.53
CA ILE A 324 7.85 -12.55 8.52
C ILE A 324 8.37 -13.97 8.68
N ASN A 325 9.18 -14.42 7.73
CA ASN A 325 9.77 -15.75 7.67
C ASN A 325 11.08 -15.81 8.46
N ASP A 326 11.36 -16.91 9.15
CA ASP A 326 12.65 -17.14 9.82
C ASP A 326 13.73 -17.72 8.88
N GLY A 327 13.41 -17.79 7.58
CA GLY A 327 14.22 -18.37 6.52
C GLY A 327 14.20 -19.90 6.45
N LYS A 328 13.37 -20.56 7.28
CA LYS A 328 13.20 -22.02 7.35
C LYS A 328 11.73 -22.43 7.23
N GLY A 329 10.92 -21.57 6.62
CA GLY A 329 9.50 -21.79 6.42
C GLY A 329 8.65 -21.64 7.68
N LYS A 330 9.14 -20.98 8.74
CA LYS A 330 8.28 -20.58 9.88
C LYS A 330 8.00 -19.10 9.83
N PHE A 331 6.74 -18.78 10.07
CA PHE A 331 6.19 -17.46 9.85
C PHE A 331 5.67 -16.86 11.14
N ARG A 332 5.96 -15.58 11.37
CA ARG A 332 5.38 -14.78 12.45
C ARG A 332 4.66 -13.58 11.87
N ALA A 333 3.45 -13.31 12.34
CA ALA A 333 2.74 -12.09 11.96
C ALA A 333 3.59 -10.85 12.27
N MET A 334 3.66 -9.92 11.33
CA MET A 334 4.37 -8.66 11.50
C MET A 334 3.83 -7.91 12.73
N ASN A 335 4.72 -7.23 13.46
CA ASN A 335 4.35 -6.46 14.63
C ASN A 335 3.21 -5.48 14.30
N ARG A 336 2.14 -5.47 15.10
CA ARG A 336 0.97 -4.60 14.91
C ARG A 336 1.27 -3.10 14.88
N LEU A 337 2.43 -2.67 15.38
CA LEU A 337 2.85 -1.27 15.35
C LEU A 337 3.70 -0.90 14.13
N ALA A 338 4.05 -1.89 13.29
CA ALA A 338 4.85 -1.68 12.08
C ALA A 338 4.10 -0.81 11.06
N LEU A 339 2.79 -1.08 10.88
CA LEU A 339 1.87 -0.27 10.08
C LEU A 339 0.83 0.34 11.02
N ARG A 340 0.59 1.66 10.91
CA ARG A 340 -0.37 2.37 11.77
C ARG A 340 -1.77 2.49 11.18
N GLN A 341 -1.91 2.24 9.88
CA GLN A 341 -3.17 2.21 9.15
C GLN A 341 -2.96 1.41 7.87
N THR A 342 -4.04 0.93 7.25
CA THR A 342 -4.00 0.22 5.95
C THR A 342 -5.16 0.63 5.05
N SER A 343 -5.10 0.21 3.79
CA SER A 343 -6.26 0.23 2.90
C SER A 343 -7.36 -0.70 3.43
N MET A 344 -8.62 -0.42 3.06
CA MET A 344 -9.79 -1.21 3.49
C MET A 344 -10.14 -2.30 2.48
N PHE A 345 -10.00 -2.00 1.20
CA PHE A 345 -10.30 -2.92 0.10
C PHE A 345 -9.01 -3.18 -0.65
N SER A 346 -8.10 -3.92 -0.03
CA SER A 346 -6.76 -4.15 -0.57
C SER A 346 -6.85 -5.08 -1.78
N MET A 347 -6.59 -4.53 -2.97
CA MET A 347 -6.73 -5.30 -4.22
C MET A 347 -5.41 -5.93 -4.67
N GLY A 348 -4.34 -5.13 -4.68
CA GLY A 348 -3.01 -5.55 -5.13
C GLY A 348 -1.91 -4.72 -4.51
N ILE A 349 -0.70 -5.27 -4.53
CA ILE A 349 0.50 -4.72 -3.90
C ILE A 349 1.71 -4.78 -4.84
N ASP A 350 2.62 -3.81 -4.70
CA ASP A 350 3.97 -3.90 -5.25
C ASP A 350 4.99 -3.12 -4.40
N PHE A 351 6.28 -3.45 -4.56
CA PHE A 351 7.38 -2.88 -3.78
C PHE A 351 8.56 -2.43 -4.66
N ALA A 352 9.17 -1.30 -4.31
CA ALA A 352 10.38 -0.76 -4.92
C ALA A 352 11.09 0.23 -3.98
N ASP A 353 12.41 0.42 -4.14
CA ASP A 353 13.20 1.46 -3.45
C ASP A 353 12.96 2.83 -4.12
N LEU A 354 11.95 3.57 -3.66
CA LEU A 354 11.45 4.78 -4.33
C LEU A 354 12.29 6.02 -4.03
N ASN A 355 13.08 5.99 -2.96
CA ASN A 355 13.90 7.11 -2.51
C ASN A 355 15.43 6.86 -2.63
N ARG A 356 15.83 5.66 -3.05
CA ARG A 356 17.22 5.21 -3.25
C ARG A 356 18.04 5.10 -1.98
N ASP A 357 17.41 4.72 -0.87
CA ASP A 357 18.08 4.44 0.40
C ASP A 357 18.45 2.96 0.60
N GLY A 358 18.06 2.09 -0.34
CA GLY A 358 18.34 0.66 -0.36
C GLY A 358 17.30 -0.20 0.34
N ARG A 359 16.21 0.39 0.84
CA ARG A 359 15.05 -0.31 1.39
C ARG A 359 13.88 -0.16 0.46
N ASP A 360 13.08 -1.20 0.34
CA ASP A 360 11.88 -1.13 -0.49
C ASP A 360 10.74 -0.47 0.29
N GLU A 361 10.10 0.49 -0.36
CA GLU A 361 8.76 0.94 -0.05
C GLU A 361 7.73 0.05 -0.75
N PHE A 362 6.46 0.19 -0.37
CA PHE A 362 5.37 -0.50 -1.05
C PHE A 362 4.08 0.28 -1.11
N ILE A 363 3.24 -0.05 -2.08
CA ILE A 363 1.90 0.52 -2.24
C ILE A 363 0.84 -0.57 -2.22
N VAL A 364 -0.28 -0.29 -1.56
CA VAL A 364 -1.49 -1.12 -1.58
C VAL A 364 -2.62 -0.32 -2.22
N LEU A 365 -3.28 -0.92 -3.22
CA LEU A 365 -4.36 -0.27 -3.97
C LEU A 365 -5.73 -0.47 -3.33
N ASP A 366 -6.56 0.57 -3.44
CA ASP A 366 -7.97 0.63 -3.07
C ASP A 366 -8.76 1.31 -4.21
N MET A 367 -10.00 1.71 -3.96
CA MET A 367 -10.99 2.10 -4.97
C MET A 367 -11.34 3.60 -4.98
N LEU A 368 -10.54 4.45 -4.33
CA LEU A 368 -10.82 5.88 -4.24
C LEU A 368 -10.74 6.56 -5.62
N SER A 369 -11.86 7.12 -6.08
CA SER A 369 -11.88 7.90 -7.33
C SER A 369 -11.03 9.17 -7.23
N ARG A 370 -10.42 9.58 -8.35
CA ARG A 370 -9.75 10.88 -8.50
C ARG A 370 -10.74 12.04 -8.66
N SER A 371 -12.00 11.75 -9.01
CA SER A 371 -13.06 12.74 -9.21
C SER A 371 -13.83 13.01 -7.92
N HIS A 372 -13.80 14.26 -7.44
CA HIS A 372 -14.63 14.68 -6.31
C HIS A 372 -16.12 14.40 -6.54
N ALA A 373 -16.65 14.63 -7.75
CA ALA A 373 -18.05 14.37 -8.06
C ALA A 373 -18.42 12.89 -7.94
N LYS A 374 -17.52 11.98 -8.34
CA LYS A 374 -17.74 10.53 -8.17
C LYS A 374 -17.67 10.12 -6.71
N ARG A 375 -16.73 10.67 -5.92
CA ARG A 375 -16.65 10.40 -4.47
C ARG A 375 -17.97 10.69 -3.76
N GLN A 376 -18.69 11.74 -4.17
CA GLN A 376 -20.01 12.07 -3.61
C GLN A 376 -21.09 11.02 -3.93
N LEU A 377 -20.93 10.26 -5.01
CA LEU A 377 -21.80 9.13 -5.35
C LEU A 377 -21.35 7.83 -4.68
N GLN A 378 -20.08 7.73 -4.26
CA GLN A 378 -19.43 6.53 -3.75
C GLN A 378 -19.39 6.43 -2.22
N VAL A 379 -20.13 7.29 -1.51
CA VAL A 379 -20.13 7.35 -0.05
C VAL A 379 -20.77 6.08 0.53
N GLY A 380 -19.94 5.17 1.03
CA GLY A 380 -20.40 4.03 1.81
C GLY A 380 -20.66 4.38 3.28
N ASP A 381 -21.44 3.54 3.97
CA ASP A 381 -21.52 3.51 5.43
C ASP A 381 -20.18 3.07 6.01
N LEU A 382 -19.18 3.96 6.05
CA LEU A 382 -17.95 3.69 6.80
C LEU A 382 -18.31 3.69 8.29
N PRO A 383 -18.04 2.60 9.04
CA PRO A 383 -18.18 2.64 10.47
C PRO A 383 -17.29 3.76 11.02
N LEU A 384 -17.86 4.59 11.91
CA LEU A 384 -17.09 5.60 12.62
C LEU A 384 -15.92 4.92 13.33
N ILE A 385 -14.71 5.29 12.94
CA ILE A 385 -13.49 4.87 13.63
C ILE A 385 -13.48 5.59 14.98
N SER A 386 -13.97 4.89 16.00
CA SER A 386 -13.97 5.33 17.39
C SER A 386 -12.70 4.81 18.06
N SER A 387 -11.53 5.22 17.59
CA SER A 387 -10.29 4.98 18.34
C SER A 387 -10.37 5.74 19.65
N GLY A 388 -10.33 5.03 20.77
CA GLY A 388 -10.24 5.65 22.09
C GLY A 388 -8.89 6.38 22.24
N ILE A 389 -8.85 7.44 23.05
CA ILE A 389 -7.60 8.14 23.35
C ILE A 389 -6.63 7.14 24.00
N GLY A 390 -5.41 7.05 23.46
CA GLY A 390 -4.36 6.14 23.93
C GLY A 390 -4.40 4.74 23.32
N VAL A 391 -5.40 4.42 22.49
CA VAL A 391 -5.34 3.22 21.63
C VAL A 391 -4.43 3.54 20.46
N MET A 392 -3.34 2.80 20.36
CA MET A 392 -2.28 3.06 19.36
C MET A 392 -2.01 1.84 18.48
N ASP A 393 -2.73 0.75 18.71
CA ASP A 393 -2.52 -0.56 18.11
C ASP A 393 -3.78 -1.09 17.39
N ASP A 394 -4.75 -0.21 17.11
CA ASP A 394 -6.05 -0.51 16.48
C ASP A 394 -6.05 -0.39 14.93
N ARG A 395 -4.88 -0.19 14.31
CA ARG A 395 -4.61 -0.22 12.85
C ARG A 395 -5.84 0.10 11.97
N PRO A 396 -6.39 1.33 12.02
CA PRO A 396 -7.57 1.69 11.26
C PRO A 396 -7.40 1.45 9.75
N GLN A 397 -8.48 1.03 9.10
CA GLN A 397 -8.55 0.82 7.65
C GLN A 397 -9.30 1.97 6.97
N TYR A 398 -8.78 2.46 5.85
CA TYR A 398 -9.37 3.57 5.08
C TYR A 398 -9.53 3.22 3.60
N SER A 399 -10.59 3.69 2.97
CA SER A 399 -10.89 3.43 1.55
C SER A 399 -10.09 4.35 0.61
N HIS A 400 -8.78 4.17 0.58
CA HIS A 400 -7.82 4.86 -0.30
C HIS A 400 -6.55 4.03 -0.47
N ASN A 401 -5.78 4.32 -1.53
CA ASN A 401 -4.47 3.69 -1.69
C ASN A 401 -3.57 4.12 -0.53
N THR A 402 -2.77 3.20 -0.02
CA THR A 402 -1.76 3.47 1.01
C THR A 402 -0.36 3.22 0.44
N LEU A 403 0.59 4.11 0.72
CA LEU A 403 2.00 3.98 0.30
C LEU A 403 2.87 4.06 1.55
N PHE A 404 3.66 3.03 1.79
CA PHE A 404 4.41 2.84 3.02
C PHE A 404 5.90 3.09 2.80
N LEU A 405 6.38 4.19 3.38
CA LEU A 405 7.79 4.57 3.44
C LEU A 405 8.52 3.75 4.50
N ASN A 406 9.54 2.99 4.12
CA ASN A 406 10.32 2.17 5.04
C ASN A 406 11.22 3.06 5.91
N ARG A 407 11.13 2.91 7.24
CA ARG A 407 11.90 3.74 8.18
C ARG A 407 13.23 3.11 8.60
N GLY A 408 13.51 1.89 8.17
CA GLY A 408 14.73 1.14 8.51
C GLY A 408 14.78 0.61 9.95
N ASP A 409 13.68 0.69 10.70
CA ASP A 409 13.55 0.18 12.07
C ASP A 409 12.46 -0.91 12.19
N GLY A 410 12.07 -1.51 11.05
CA GLY A 410 10.97 -2.47 10.97
C GLY A 410 9.58 -1.83 11.02
N THR A 411 9.49 -0.49 10.96
CA THR A 411 8.22 0.25 10.87
C THR A 411 8.14 1.06 9.57
N TYR A 412 6.91 1.44 9.21
CA TYR A 412 6.62 2.21 8.01
C TYR A 412 5.81 3.46 8.32
N ALA A 413 6.01 4.51 7.52
CA ALA A 413 5.16 5.69 7.51
C ALA A 413 4.22 5.62 6.29
N GLU A 414 2.91 5.74 6.51
CA GLU A 414 1.95 5.88 5.41
C GLU A 414 2.03 7.31 4.86
N VAL A 415 2.29 7.45 3.56
CA VAL A 415 2.63 8.72 2.90
C VAL A 415 1.91 8.92 1.55
N ALA A 416 0.88 8.14 1.19
CA ALA A 416 0.22 8.22 -0.11
C ALA A 416 -0.30 9.62 -0.44
N HIS A 417 -0.83 10.34 0.55
CA HIS A 417 -1.27 11.73 0.39
C HIS A 417 -0.13 12.71 0.11
N PHE A 418 1.02 12.51 0.77
CA PHE A 418 2.22 13.31 0.53
C PHE A 418 2.76 13.04 -0.87
N CYS A 419 2.76 11.77 -1.26
CA CYS A 419 3.23 11.32 -2.57
C CYS A 419 2.28 11.68 -3.73
N GLY A 420 1.00 11.91 -3.44
CA GLY A 420 -0.03 12.24 -4.43
C GLY A 420 -0.69 11.04 -5.11
N VAL A 421 -0.61 9.84 -4.51
CA VAL A 421 -1.06 8.56 -5.10
C VAL A 421 -2.22 7.90 -4.35
N GLN A 422 -2.84 8.59 -3.39
CA GLN A 422 -3.95 8.06 -2.58
C GLN A 422 -5.20 7.65 -3.38
N ALA A 423 -5.33 8.06 -4.63
CA ALA A 423 -6.51 7.83 -5.46
C ALA A 423 -6.14 7.51 -6.92
N SER A 424 -6.69 6.43 -7.46
CA SER A 424 -6.43 5.96 -8.83
C SER A 424 -7.69 5.49 -9.59
N GLU A 425 -8.90 5.67 -9.05
CA GLU A 425 -10.16 4.98 -9.45
C GLU A 425 -10.30 3.58 -8.81
N TRP A 426 -11.28 2.79 -9.25
CA TRP A 426 -11.41 1.39 -8.85
C TRP A 426 -10.22 0.63 -9.43
N SER A 427 -9.27 0.24 -8.59
CA SER A 427 -7.94 -0.19 -9.02
C SER A 427 -7.69 -1.66 -8.72
N TRP A 428 -6.78 -2.30 -9.48
CA TRP A 428 -6.51 -3.74 -9.34
C TRP A 428 -5.02 -4.06 -9.21
N THR A 429 -4.23 -3.81 -10.26
CA THR A 429 -2.80 -4.18 -10.30
C THR A 429 -1.94 -2.93 -10.20
N PRO A 430 -1.13 -2.76 -9.13
CA PRO A 430 -0.01 -1.82 -9.12
C PRO A 430 1.24 -2.48 -9.71
N VAL A 431 2.03 -1.70 -10.45
CA VAL A 431 3.36 -2.10 -10.89
C VAL A 431 4.31 -0.91 -10.85
N PHE A 432 5.43 -1.08 -10.16
CA PHE A 432 6.59 -0.22 -10.23
C PHE A 432 7.47 -0.62 -11.43
N LEU A 433 7.70 0.34 -12.32
CA LEU A 433 8.52 0.21 -13.52
C LEU A 433 9.17 1.56 -13.81
N ASP A 434 10.49 1.62 -13.96
CA ASP A 434 11.19 2.81 -14.45
C ASP A 434 10.97 2.93 -15.97
N VAL A 435 9.88 3.61 -16.37
CA VAL A 435 9.41 3.64 -17.76
C VAL A 435 10.36 4.44 -18.63
N ASP A 436 10.87 5.56 -18.10
CA ASP A 436 11.76 6.46 -18.82
C ASP A 436 13.25 6.21 -18.58
N LEU A 437 13.56 5.22 -17.73
CA LEU A 437 14.90 4.76 -17.38
C LEU A 437 15.75 5.92 -16.85
N ASP A 438 15.17 6.76 -15.98
CA ASP A 438 15.85 7.84 -15.28
C ASP A 438 16.46 7.41 -13.93
N GLY A 439 16.21 6.17 -13.53
CA GLY A 439 16.68 5.57 -12.30
C GLY A 439 15.72 5.74 -11.14
N TYR A 440 14.42 5.97 -11.37
CA TYR A 440 13.36 5.94 -10.37
C TYR A 440 12.14 5.17 -10.90
N GLU A 441 11.67 4.14 -10.18
CA GLU A 441 10.49 3.41 -10.63
C GLU A 441 9.21 4.28 -10.58
N ASP A 442 8.48 4.29 -11.69
CA ASP A 442 7.16 4.89 -11.85
C ASP A 442 6.05 3.90 -11.51
N LEU A 443 4.85 4.41 -11.21
CA LEU A 443 3.73 3.57 -10.75
C LEU A 443 2.65 3.47 -11.82
N LEU A 444 2.47 2.27 -12.39
CA LEU A 444 1.38 1.92 -13.30
C LEU A 444 0.24 1.25 -12.54
N ILE A 445 -1.00 1.60 -12.87
CA ILE A 445 -2.20 1.06 -12.22
C ILE A 445 -3.27 0.69 -13.24
N THR A 446 -3.76 -0.55 -13.16
CA THR A 446 -4.97 -0.98 -13.87
C THR A 446 -6.25 -0.60 -13.14
N THR A 447 -7.30 -0.22 -13.89
CA THR A 447 -8.54 0.32 -13.31
C THR A 447 -9.81 -0.17 -14.00
N GLY A 448 -10.95 0.06 -13.34
CA GLY A 448 -12.30 -0.09 -13.88
C GLY A 448 -13.06 -1.25 -13.25
N HIS A 449 -14.39 -1.27 -13.39
CA HIS A 449 -15.22 -2.38 -12.90
C HIS A 449 -16.46 -2.53 -13.81
N GLU A 450 -16.95 -3.76 -14.03
CA GLU A 450 -18.09 -3.98 -14.94
C GLU A 450 -19.38 -3.29 -14.44
N LEU A 451 -19.50 -3.09 -13.12
CA LEU A 451 -20.63 -2.45 -12.46
C LEU A 451 -20.16 -1.45 -11.39
N GLU A 452 -20.57 -0.18 -11.44
CA GLU A 452 -20.22 0.84 -10.44
C GLU A 452 -20.96 0.59 -9.11
N MET A 453 -20.61 -0.47 -8.40
CA MET A 453 -21.36 -0.96 -7.23
C MET A 453 -21.31 -0.03 -6.02
N LEU A 454 -20.38 0.92 -6.00
CA LEU A 454 -20.30 1.94 -4.97
C LEU A 454 -21.31 3.08 -5.18
N ASN A 455 -22.05 3.12 -6.30
CA ASN A 455 -23.01 4.18 -6.57
C ASN A 455 -24.22 4.12 -5.61
N ALA A 456 -24.21 4.98 -4.60
CA ALA A 456 -25.19 5.03 -3.52
C ALA A 456 -26.61 5.35 -4.01
N ASP A 457 -26.76 6.23 -5.01
CA ASP A 457 -28.06 6.58 -5.59
C ASP A 457 -28.71 5.36 -6.28
N VAL A 458 -27.91 4.57 -7.00
CA VAL A 458 -28.38 3.34 -7.64
C VAL A 458 -28.71 2.28 -6.59
N ALA A 459 -27.87 2.12 -5.57
CA ALA A 459 -28.12 1.19 -4.47
C ALA A 459 -29.44 1.50 -3.74
N GLU A 460 -29.68 2.77 -3.39
CA GLU A 460 -30.91 3.23 -2.75
C GLU A 460 -32.13 3.00 -3.64
N ARG A 461 -32.03 3.31 -4.94
CA ARG A 461 -33.09 3.03 -5.90
C ARG A 461 -33.44 1.55 -5.97
N ILE A 462 -32.44 0.66 -6.01
CA ILE A 462 -32.64 -0.79 -6.00
C ILE A 462 -33.34 -1.22 -4.71
N GLN A 463 -32.92 -0.69 -3.56
CA GLN A 463 -33.53 -0.97 -2.27
C GLN A 463 -35.01 -0.56 -2.23
N GLN A 464 -35.34 0.63 -2.73
CA GLN A 464 -36.73 1.10 -2.84
C GLN A 464 -37.58 0.20 -3.75
N MET A 465 -37.04 -0.24 -4.90
CA MET A 465 -37.75 -1.16 -5.81
C MET A 465 -38.02 -2.52 -5.15
N LYS A 466 -37.04 -3.06 -4.40
CA LYS A 466 -37.21 -4.29 -3.62
C LYS A 466 -38.23 -4.15 -2.50
N ALA A 467 -38.32 -2.98 -1.86
CA ALA A 467 -39.27 -2.71 -0.79
C ALA A 467 -40.72 -2.53 -1.30
N GLN A 468 -40.89 -1.99 -2.51
CA GLN A 468 -42.21 -1.68 -3.08
C GLN A 468 -42.89 -2.88 -3.79
N GLY A 469 -42.12 -3.85 -4.27
CA GLY A 469 -42.62 -4.95 -5.09
C GLY A 469 -42.28 -6.35 -4.57
N LYS A 470 -43.12 -7.34 -4.86
CA LYS A 470 -42.76 -8.77 -4.72
C LYS A 470 -42.00 -9.23 -5.96
N LEU A 471 -40.72 -8.87 -6.04
CA LEU A 471 -39.84 -9.28 -7.13
C LEU A 471 -39.39 -10.74 -6.95
N SER A 472 -39.46 -11.53 -8.02
CA SER A 472 -38.79 -12.83 -8.10
C SER A 472 -37.28 -12.70 -7.95
N ILE A 473 -36.58 -13.80 -7.62
CA ILE A 473 -35.11 -13.80 -7.47
C ILE A 473 -34.44 -13.30 -8.76
N ALA A 474 -34.89 -13.78 -9.93
CA ALA A 474 -34.36 -13.36 -11.21
C ALA A 474 -34.56 -11.85 -11.45
N GLU A 475 -35.70 -11.28 -11.07
CA GLU A 475 -35.93 -9.84 -11.16
C GLU A 475 -35.00 -9.07 -10.20
N GLN A 476 -34.81 -9.55 -8.97
CA GLN A 476 -33.91 -8.92 -8.00
C GLN A 476 -32.44 -8.90 -8.48
N LEU A 477 -31.97 -10.00 -9.08
CA LEU A 477 -30.62 -10.05 -9.65
C LEU A 477 -30.49 -9.15 -10.88
N ASN A 478 -31.51 -9.08 -11.73
CA ASN A 478 -31.52 -8.19 -12.90
C ASN A 478 -31.46 -6.70 -12.53
N LEU A 479 -31.88 -6.30 -11.32
CA LEU A 479 -31.72 -4.92 -10.86
C LEU A 479 -30.26 -4.46 -10.81
N ARG A 480 -29.29 -5.37 -10.69
CA ARG A 480 -27.85 -5.05 -10.72
C ARG A 480 -27.41 -4.41 -12.04
N LYS A 481 -28.13 -4.64 -13.14
CA LYS A 481 -27.90 -3.97 -14.44
C LYS A 481 -28.15 -2.45 -14.40
N LEU A 482 -28.77 -1.94 -13.33
CA LEU A 482 -28.94 -0.50 -13.14
C LEU A 482 -27.63 0.20 -12.76
N PHE A 483 -26.65 -0.53 -12.23
CA PHE A 483 -25.31 0.01 -12.03
C PHE A 483 -24.66 0.22 -13.41
N PRO A 484 -24.17 1.44 -13.72
CA PRO A 484 -23.48 1.68 -14.96
C PRO A 484 -22.12 0.96 -14.95
N ARG A 485 -21.59 0.65 -16.13
CA ARG A 485 -20.21 0.15 -16.26
C ARG A 485 -19.23 1.25 -15.89
N LEU A 486 -18.27 0.94 -15.02
CA LEU A 486 -17.21 1.86 -14.59
C LEU A 486 -16.01 1.75 -15.54
N ASP A 487 -16.17 2.33 -16.73
CA ASP A 487 -15.13 2.40 -17.76
C ASP A 487 -14.17 3.58 -17.51
N THR A 488 -13.02 3.27 -16.90
CA THR A 488 -12.02 4.25 -16.46
C THR A 488 -10.71 4.13 -17.20
N PRO A 489 -9.97 5.24 -17.41
CA PRO A 489 -8.61 5.17 -17.89
C PRO A 489 -7.72 4.49 -16.85
N LYS A 490 -6.79 3.66 -17.31
CA LYS A 490 -5.63 3.26 -16.50
C LYS A 490 -4.79 4.49 -16.16
N VAL A 491 -3.92 4.35 -15.18
CA VAL A 491 -3.14 5.48 -14.63
C VAL A 491 -1.67 5.12 -14.63
N VAL A 492 -0.80 6.09 -14.96
CA VAL A 492 0.62 6.02 -14.64
C VAL A 492 1.07 7.31 -13.98
N PHE A 493 1.82 7.14 -12.90
CA PHE A 493 2.40 8.22 -12.13
C PHE A 493 3.91 8.17 -12.22
N ARG A 494 4.53 9.23 -12.72
CA ARG A 494 5.97 9.37 -12.78
C ARG A 494 6.55 9.72 -11.42
N ASN A 495 7.57 9.00 -10.96
CA ASN A 495 8.31 9.35 -9.76
C ASN A 495 9.28 10.51 -10.05
N ARG A 496 9.25 11.57 -9.24
CA ARG A 496 10.15 12.74 -9.40
C ARG A 496 11.47 12.61 -8.64
N GLY A 497 11.72 11.47 -8.00
CA GLY A 497 12.92 11.18 -7.21
C GLY A 497 12.94 11.85 -5.82
N ASN A 498 11.81 12.39 -5.38
CA ASN A 498 11.62 13.03 -4.08
C ASN A 498 10.34 12.55 -3.38
N LEU A 499 9.91 11.33 -3.69
CA LEU A 499 8.64 10.72 -3.26
C LEU A 499 7.37 11.44 -3.75
N VAL A 500 7.47 12.47 -4.57
CA VAL A 500 6.31 13.09 -5.22
C VAL A 500 6.10 12.45 -6.58
N PHE A 501 4.86 12.06 -6.85
CA PHE A 501 4.43 11.44 -8.09
C PHE A 501 3.61 12.40 -8.94
N GLU A 502 3.84 12.39 -10.25
CA GLU A 502 3.09 13.19 -11.23
C GLU A 502 2.24 12.29 -12.13
N ASP A 503 0.94 12.58 -12.30
CA ASP A 503 0.11 11.90 -13.30
C ASP A 503 0.58 12.24 -14.72
N VAL A 504 1.08 11.24 -15.43
CA VAL A 504 1.56 11.33 -16.82
C VAL A 504 0.78 10.41 -17.75
N SER A 505 -0.40 9.95 -17.35
CA SER A 505 -1.17 8.89 -18.03
C SER A 505 -1.40 9.16 -19.51
N GLU A 506 -1.91 10.35 -19.84
CA GLU A 506 -2.14 10.78 -21.23
C GLU A 506 -0.82 11.03 -21.96
N ALA A 507 0.14 11.68 -21.30
CA ALA A 507 1.44 12.03 -21.90
C ALA A 507 2.24 10.78 -22.31
N TRP A 508 2.14 9.71 -21.53
CA TRP A 508 2.78 8.42 -21.75
C TRP A 508 1.87 7.42 -22.46
N GLY A 509 0.68 7.81 -22.93
CA GLY A 509 -0.18 6.94 -23.75
C GLY A 509 -0.69 5.68 -23.04
N PHE A 510 -0.74 5.69 -21.71
CA PHE A 510 -1.23 4.58 -20.88
C PHE A 510 -2.65 4.81 -20.34
N ASP A 511 -3.37 5.81 -20.85
CA ASP A 511 -4.72 6.23 -20.40
C ASP A 511 -5.88 5.50 -21.09
N THR A 512 -5.61 4.38 -21.77
CA THR A 512 -6.65 3.61 -22.45
C THR A 512 -7.75 3.22 -21.47
N ARG A 513 -8.99 3.59 -21.80
CA ARG A 513 -10.18 3.28 -21.00
C ARG A 513 -10.62 1.82 -21.15
N GLY A 514 -11.05 1.22 -20.05
CA GLY A 514 -11.69 -0.10 -20.04
C GLY A 514 -11.99 -0.58 -18.64
N VAL A 515 -12.21 -1.88 -18.53
CA VAL A 515 -12.15 -2.63 -17.27
C VAL A 515 -10.91 -3.50 -17.39
N SER A 516 -9.82 -3.06 -16.76
CA SER A 516 -8.50 -3.67 -16.83
C SER A 516 -8.16 -4.31 -15.49
N HIS A 517 -7.88 -5.61 -15.47
CA HIS A 517 -7.56 -6.36 -14.25
C HIS A 517 -6.07 -6.66 -14.17
N GLY A 518 -5.66 -7.88 -14.48
CA GLY A 518 -4.26 -8.30 -14.38
C GLY A 518 -3.35 -7.65 -15.42
N MET A 519 -2.10 -7.45 -15.02
CA MET A 519 -1.04 -6.82 -15.81
C MET A 519 0.29 -7.53 -15.54
N CYS A 520 1.09 -7.73 -16.59
CA CYS A 520 2.44 -8.25 -16.47
C CYS A 520 3.45 -7.44 -17.30
N LEU A 521 4.71 -7.58 -16.93
CA LEU A 521 5.88 -6.98 -17.60
C LEU A 521 6.70 -8.03 -18.36
N ALA A 522 7.19 -7.67 -19.54
CA ALA A 522 8.10 -8.49 -20.36
C ALA A 522 8.80 -7.64 -21.41
N ASP A 523 10.01 -8.04 -21.84
CA ASP A 523 10.65 -7.48 -23.04
C ASP A 523 10.22 -8.31 -24.26
N LEU A 524 9.21 -7.82 -25.01
CA LEU A 524 8.57 -8.57 -26.09
C LEU A 524 9.25 -8.38 -27.44
N ASP A 525 10.13 -7.38 -27.58
CA ASP A 525 10.86 -7.11 -28.82
C ASP A 525 12.39 -7.12 -28.71
N GLY A 526 12.92 -7.45 -27.53
CA GLY A 526 14.33 -7.77 -27.30
C GLY A 526 15.23 -6.53 -27.22
N ASP A 527 14.65 -5.37 -26.92
CA ASP A 527 15.38 -4.11 -26.82
C ASP A 527 15.80 -3.77 -25.36
N GLY A 528 15.26 -4.54 -24.40
CA GLY A 528 15.61 -4.52 -22.99
C GLY A 528 14.99 -3.39 -22.18
N ASP A 529 14.01 -2.64 -22.69
CA ASP A 529 12.97 -2.10 -21.81
C ASP A 529 11.82 -3.10 -21.62
N LEU A 530 11.00 -2.89 -20.58
CA LEU A 530 9.87 -3.76 -20.31
C LEU A 530 8.60 -3.16 -20.91
N ASP A 531 7.95 -3.96 -21.74
CA ASP A 531 6.62 -3.76 -22.27
C ASP A 531 5.56 -4.19 -21.27
N VAL A 532 4.32 -3.75 -21.51
CA VAL A 532 3.19 -4.02 -20.62
C VAL A 532 2.08 -4.75 -21.35
N VAL A 533 1.59 -5.83 -20.76
CA VAL A 533 0.42 -6.57 -21.24
C VAL A 533 -0.68 -6.53 -20.19
N VAL A 534 -1.91 -6.27 -20.61
CA VAL A 534 -3.08 -6.11 -19.74
C VAL A 534 -4.23 -7.01 -20.17
N ASN A 535 -4.77 -7.77 -19.23
CA ASN A 535 -6.01 -8.52 -19.43
C ASN A 535 -7.23 -7.62 -19.15
N ASN A 536 -8.08 -7.43 -20.17
CA ASN A 536 -9.26 -6.57 -20.08
C ASN A 536 -10.54 -7.41 -20.04
N LEU A 537 -11.40 -7.17 -19.06
CA LEU A 537 -12.72 -7.80 -18.99
C LEU A 537 -13.64 -7.21 -20.06
N ASN A 538 -14.27 -8.08 -20.84
CA ASN A 538 -15.17 -7.73 -21.94
C ASN A 538 -14.53 -6.74 -22.94
N GLY A 539 -13.21 -6.84 -23.12
CA GLY A 539 -12.42 -6.02 -24.03
C GLY A 539 -11.19 -6.77 -24.54
N VAL A 540 -10.63 -6.32 -25.66
CA VAL A 540 -9.43 -6.94 -26.22
C VAL A 540 -8.24 -6.69 -25.30
N ALA A 541 -7.34 -7.67 -25.16
CA ALA A 541 -6.08 -7.52 -24.42
C ALA A 541 -5.33 -6.25 -24.84
N GLY A 542 -4.72 -5.58 -23.85
CA GLY A 542 -3.84 -4.43 -24.11
C GLY A 542 -2.41 -4.91 -24.26
N VAL A 543 -1.74 -4.50 -25.33
CA VAL A 543 -0.29 -4.70 -25.53
C VAL A 543 0.32 -3.33 -25.76
N TYR A 544 1.20 -2.91 -24.86
CA TYR A 544 1.79 -1.59 -24.81
C TYR A 544 3.30 -1.73 -24.96
N ARG A 545 3.82 -1.26 -26.09
CA ARG A 545 5.26 -1.20 -26.32
C ARG A 545 5.84 -0.02 -25.58
N ASN A 546 6.91 -0.21 -24.81
CA ASN A 546 7.66 0.91 -24.24
C ASN A 546 8.49 1.59 -25.35
N GLU A 547 8.49 2.92 -25.38
CA GLU A 547 9.14 3.71 -26.42
C GLU A 547 10.43 4.39 -25.93
N SER A 548 10.90 4.04 -24.73
CA SER A 548 12.10 4.62 -24.14
C SER A 548 13.35 4.28 -24.96
N VAL A 549 14.26 5.24 -25.11
CA VAL A 549 15.57 5.04 -25.75
C VAL A 549 16.73 5.29 -24.79
N ALA A 550 16.41 5.51 -23.52
CA ALA A 550 17.40 5.79 -22.51
C ALA A 550 18.32 4.57 -22.29
N PRO A 551 19.62 4.81 -22.01
CA PRO A 551 20.58 3.73 -21.79
C PRO A 551 20.19 2.82 -20.63
N ARG A 552 20.25 1.50 -20.85
CA ARG A 552 19.77 0.50 -19.87
C ARG A 552 20.70 -0.68 -19.66
N VAL A 553 20.52 -1.39 -18.56
CA VAL A 553 21.13 -2.70 -18.30
C VAL A 553 20.00 -3.66 -17.94
N ALA A 554 19.80 -4.69 -18.76
CA ALA A 554 18.86 -5.77 -18.46
C ALA A 554 19.59 -6.92 -17.77
N VAL A 555 18.94 -7.56 -16.80
CA VAL A 555 19.49 -8.65 -16.00
C VAL A 555 18.50 -9.81 -15.95
N ARG A 556 18.96 -10.97 -16.38
CA ARG A 556 18.36 -12.28 -16.13
C ARG A 556 19.26 -13.07 -15.20
N LEU A 557 18.67 -13.91 -14.37
CA LEU A 557 19.41 -14.78 -13.48
C LEU A 557 19.29 -16.23 -13.93
N LYS A 558 20.39 -16.96 -13.80
CA LYS A 558 20.46 -18.40 -13.96
C LYS A 558 20.81 -19.00 -12.60
N GLY A 559 19.76 -19.31 -11.85
CA GLY A 559 19.85 -19.94 -10.53
C GLY A 559 20.19 -21.43 -10.60
N LEU A 560 20.28 -22.05 -9.43
CA LEU A 560 20.45 -23.50 -9.30
C LEU A 560 19.14 -24.26 -9.64
N PRO A 561 19.20 -25.58 -9.94
CA PRO A 561 18.00 -26.40 -10.13
C PRO A 561 17.01 -26.25 -8.96
N GLY A 562 15.71 -26.24 -9.26
CA GLY A 562 14.62 -25.96 -8.31
C GLY A 562 14.22 -24.48 -8.26
N ASN A 563 15.16 -23.57 -8.55
CA ASN A 563 14.92 -22.12 -8.63
C ASN A 563 15.78 -21.49 -9.75
N THR A 564 15.59 -21.99 -10.97
CA THR A 564 16.50 -21.68 -12.10
C THR A 564 16.42 -20.23 -12.58
N ARG A 565 15.39 -19.49 -12.18
CA ARG A 565 15.23 -18.05 -12.47
C ARG A 565 15.69 -17.14 -11.31
N GLY A 566 16.23 -17.72 -10.23
CA GLY A 566 16.80 -16.97 -9.11
C GLY A 566 15.77 -16.14 -8.34
N ILE A 567 14.55 -16.63 -8.20
CA ILE A 567 13.46 -15.97 -7.46
C ILE A 567 13.89 -15.74 -6.00
N GLY A 568 13.60 -14.56 -5.47
CA GLY A 568 14.07 -14.08 -4.16
C GLY A 568 15.50 -13.51 -4.15
N ALA A 569 16.24 -13.57 -5.27
CA ALA A 569 17.53 -12.90 -5.36
C ALA A 569 17.36 -11.39 -5.56
N LYS A 570 18.16 -10.59 -4.84
CA LYS A 570 18.17 -9.12 -4.94
C LYS A 570 19.31 -8.67 -5.84
N VAL A 571 18.97 -7.94 -6.91
CA VAL A 571 19.92 -7.37 -7.87
C VAL A 571 20.15 -5.90 -7.53
N TRP A 572 21.42 -5.52 -7.42
CA TRP A 572 21.87 -4.16 -7.13
C TRP A 572 22.68 -3.63 -8.30
N VAL A 573 22.43 -2.39 -8.71
CA VAL A 573 23.21 -1.69 -9.73
C VAL A 573 23.77 -0.39 -9.16
N TYR A 574 25.10 -0.28 -9.13
CA TYR A 574 25.81 0.89 -8.63
C TYR A 574 26.44 1.69 -9.78
N GLY A 575 26.39 3.02 -9.69
CA GLY A 575 27.00 3.91 -10.68
C GLY A 575 26.26 3.95 -12.03
N GLY A 576 24.92 3.79 -11.99
CA GLY A 576 24.03 3.93 -13.14
C GLY A 576 23.53 5.38 -13.32
N ALA A 577 22.25 5.56 -13.64
CA ALA A 577 21.62 6.89 -13.70
C ALA A 577 21.57 7.59 -12.33
N VAL A 578 21.34 6.80 -11.29
CA VAL A 578 21.41 7.20 -9.88
C VAL A 578 22.54 6.42 -9.17
N PRO A 579 22.98 6.84 -7.96
CA PRO A 579 24.09 6.18 -7.27
C PRO A 579 23.89 4.68 -7.05
N MET A 580 22.66 4.26 -6.76
CA MET A 580 22.27 2.89 -6.49
C MET A 580 20.82 2.65 -6.93
N GLN A 581 20.57 1.49 -7.53
CA GLN A 581 19.24 0.94 -7.80
C GLN A 581 19.20 -0.50 -7.28
N SER A 582 18.03 -0.99 -6.89
CA SER A 582 17.83 -2.39 -6.52
C SER A 582 16.45 -2.89 -6.93
N GLN A 583 16.40 -4.15 -7.36
CA GLN A 583 15.15 -4.86 -7.64
C GLN A 583 15.29 -6.33 -7.23
N GLU A 584 14.20 -6.93 -6.74
CA GLU A 584 14.13 -8.34 -6.37
C GLU A 584 13.51 -9.18 -7.51
N MET A 585 14.03 -10.39 -7.72
CA MET A 585 13.42 -11.36 -8.62
C MET A 585 12.16 -11.95 -7.99
N ILE A 586 11.02 -11.85 -8.67
CA ILE A 586 9.73 -12.38 -8.18
C ILE A 586 9.17 -13.41 -9.16
N CYS A 587 8.29 -14.28 -8.68
CA CYS A 587 7.49 -15.18 -9.51
C CYS A 587 6.04 -15.15 -9.02
N GLY A 588 5.11 -14.83 -9.92
CA GLY A 588 3.75 -14.47 -9.54
C GLY A 588 3.68 -13.17 -8.75
N GLY A 589 2.63 -13.04 -7.97
CA GLY A 589 2.38 -11.97 -7.02
C GLY A 589 1.95 -10.62 -7.56
N ARG A 590 1.91 -10.43 -8.89
CA ARG A 590 1.04 -9.41 -9.47
C ARG A 590 -0.42 -9.84 -9.28
N TYR A 591 -1.35 -8.89 -9.22
CA TYR A 591 -2.78 -9.22 -9.16
C TYR A 591 -3.16 -10.12 -10.36
N LEU A 592 -3.47 -11.37 -10.05
CA LEU A 592 -3.80 -12.46 -10.98
C LEU A 592 -2.72 -12.80 -12.03
N SER A 593 -1.52 -12.21 -11.96
CA SER A 593 -0.58 -12.14 -13.09
C SER A 593 0.85 -12.45 -12.66
N SER A 594 1.74 -12.66 -13.63
CA SER A 594 3.18 -12.84 -13.37
C SER A 594 4.00 -12.26 -14.52
N ASP A 595 5.11 -11.63 -14.16
CA ASP A 595 6.08 -11.04 -15.10
C ASP A 595 7.01 -12.11 -15.69
N ASP A 596 7.67 -11.78 -16.80
CA ASP A 596 8.93 -12.44 -17.20
C ASP A 596 10.00 -12.18 -16.11
N PRO A 597 10.78 -13.18 -15.67
CA PRO A 597 11.82 -13.00 -14.67
C PRO A 597 13.05 -12.28 -15.24
N MET A 598 12.87 -11.02 -15.61
CA MET A 598 13.91 -10.07 -16.00
C MET A 598 13.76 -8.76 -15.21
N ARG A 599 14.89 -8.12 -14.93
CA ARG A 599 14.95 -6.79 -14.29
C ARG A 599 15.76 -5.84 -15.16
N VAL A 600 15.33 -4.59 -15.20
CA VAL A 600 15.94 -3.55 -16.05
C VAL A 600 16.27 -2.35 -15.19
N PHE A 601 17.49 -1.84 -15.38
CA PHE A 601 18.03 -0.72 -14.62
C PHE A 601 18.49 0.39 -15.56
N ALA A 602 18.29 1.63 -15.13
CA ALA A 602 18.77 2.80 -15.83
C ALA A 602 20.31 2.88 -15.77
N ALA A 603 20.97 2.86 -16.93
CA ALA A 603 22.42 2.97 -17.02
C ALA A 603 22.91 4.42 -16.95
N GLY A 604 22.02 5.40 -17.19
CA GLY A 604 22.31 6.83 -17.17
C GLY A 604 22.96 7.35 -18.45
N SER A 605 24.10 6.78 -18.84
CA SER A 605 24.78 7.12 -20.10
C SER A 605 25.42 5.90 -20.76
N LEU A 606 25.70 5.99 -22.06
CA LEU A 606 26.42 4.94 -22.80
C LEU A 606 27.88 4.76 -22.33
N THR A 607 28.42 5.73 -21.61
CA THR A 607 29.79 5.72 -21.08
C THR A 607 29.87 5.27 -19.62
N ASN A 608 28.73 5.13 -18.94
CA ASN A 608 28.73 4.61 -17.57
C ASN A 608 29.17 3.15 -17.59
N GLU A 609 29.89 2.77 -16.54
CA GLU A 609 30.41 1.42 -16.33
C GLU A 609 29.83 0.84 -15.02
N PRO A 610 28.50 0.65 -14.93
CA PRO A 610 27.86 0.22 -13.70
C PRO A 610 28.43 -1.10 -13.17
N ARG A 611 28.33 -1.26 -11.85
CA ARG A 611 28.62 -2.51 -11.16
C ARG A 611 27.31 -3.19 -10.82
N ILE A 612 27.11 -4.41 -11.33
CA ILE A 612 25.95 -5.25 -10.99
C ILE A 612 26.37 -6.22 -9.89
N GLU A 613 25.51 -6.38 -8.91
CA GLU A 613 25.69 -7.31 -7.81
C GLU A 613 24.39 -8.09 -7.59
N VAL A 614 24.51 -9.40 -7.39
CA VAL A 614 23.38 -10.27 -7.10
C VAL A 614 23.61 -10.92 -5.75
N SER A 615 22.68 -10.72 -4.83
CA SER A 615 22.58 -11.47 -3.57
C SER A 615 21.62 -12.63 -3.79
N TRP A 616 22.13 -13.86 -3.68
CA TRP A 616 21.35 -15.08 -3.90
C TRP A 616 20.74 -15.59 -2.60
N ARG A 617 19.59 -16.27 -2.69
CA ARG A 617 18.93 -16.93 -1.55
C ARG A 617 19.86 -17.94 -0.84
N SER A 618 20.76 -18.57 -1.58
CA SER A 618 21.80 -19.46 -1.04
C SER A 618 22.84 -18.76 -0.13
N GLY A 619 22.77 -17.45 0.02
CA GLY A 619 23.73 -16.61 0.75
C GLY A 619 25.01 -16.32 -0.06
N LYS A 620 25.11 -16.82 -1.30
CA LYS A 620 26.20 -16.49 -2.21
C LYS A 620 25.99 -15.11 -2.85
N ARG A 621 27.04 -14.61 -3.50
CA ARG A 621 26.96 -13.38 -4.31
C ARG A 621 27.72 -13.49 -5.62
N SER A 622 27.15 -12.86 -6.64
CA SER A 622 27.77 -12.63 -7.94
C SER A 622 28.04 -11.14 -8.15
N VAL A 623 29.13 -10.80 -8.84
CA VAL A 623 29.50 -9.41 -9.12
C VAL A 623 29.96 -9.30 -10.58
N VAL A 624 29.37 -8.35 -11.30
CA VAL A 624 29.80 -7.92 -12.63
C VAL A 624 30.34 -6.51 -12.52
N ASN A 625 31.65 -6.34 -12.72
CA ASN A 625 32.29 -5.02 -12.72
C ASN A 625 32.38 -4.48 -14.14
N GLY A 626 32.14 -3.17 -14.31
CA GLY A 626 32.24 -2.51 -15.60
C GLY A 626 31.23 -3.05 -16.61
N ALA A 627 29.98 -3.27 -16.17
CA ALA A 627 28.88 -3.55 -17.08
C ALA A 627 28.72 -2.36 -18.03
N LYS A 628 28.28 -2.62 -19.26
CA LYS A 628 28.11 -1.60 -20.30
C LYS A 628 26.64 -1.42 -20.54
N ALA A 629 26.23 -0.17 -20.76
CA ALA A 629 24.87 0.16 -21.16
C ALA A 629 24.47 -0.54 -22.47
N ASN A 630 23.16 -0.68 -22.65
CA ASN A 630 22.45 -1.33 -23.76
C ASN A 630 22.90 -2.77 -23.97
N ARG A 631 22.96 -3.51 -22.85
CA ARG A 631 23.25 -4.94 -22.84
C ARG A 631 22.35 -5.68 -21.86
N ILE A 632 22.04 -6.91 -22.21
CA ILE A 632 21.47 -7.89 -21.29
C ILE A 632 22.60 -8.72 -20.69
N TYR A 633 22.49 -9.02 -19.40
CA TYR A 633 23.38 -9.86 -18.62
C TYR A 633 22.62 -11.06 -18.09
N GLU A 634 23.12 -12.27 -18.33
CA GLU A 634 22.68 -13.47 -17.64
C GLU A 634 23.75 -13.88 -16.64
N ILE A 635 23.42 -13.84 -15.35
CA ILE A 635 24.35 -14.06 -14.24
C ILE A 635 24.12 -15.45 -13.64
N ASP A 636 25.19 -16.25 -13.54
CA ASP A 636 25.12 -17.67 -13.18
C ASP A 636 25.46 -17.88 -11.69
N GLU A 637 24.51 -18.41 -10.92
CA GLU A 637 24.68 -18.69 -9.49
C GLU A 637 25.74 -19.77 -9.23
N ALA A 638 25.93 -20.73 -10.15
CA ALA A 638 26.90 -21.80 -9.97
C ALA A 638 28.35 -21.28 -9.85
N GLN A 639 28.60 -20.05 -10.33
CA GLN A 639 29.89 -19.37 -10.23
C GLN A 639 29.93 -18.31 -9.12
N ALA A 640 28.85 -18.16 -8.33
CA ALA A 640 28.77 -17.23 -7.23
C ALA A 640 29.70 -17.64 -6.07
N THR A 641 30.19 -16.65 -5.34
CA THR A 641 31.15 -16.86 -4.23
C THR A 641 30.45 -16.83 -2.88
N SER A 642 30.87 -17.72 -1.97
CA SER A 642 30.34 -17.83 -0.60
C SER A 642 31.04 -16.92 0.43
N ASN A 643 32.12 -16.24 0.06
CA ASN A 643 32.88 -15.38 0.97
C ASN A 643 32.37 -13.94 0.91
N LEU A 644 31.52 -13.58 1.87
CA LEU A 644 31.22 -12.19 2.17
C LEU A 644 31.43 -11.91 3.64
N GLU A 645 32.03 -10.76 3.92
CA GLU A 645 31.74 -10.07 5.18
C GLU A 645 30.24 -9.77 5.20
N PRO A 646 29.52 -10.08 6.29
CA PRO A 646 28.12 -9.71 6.41
C PRO A 646 27.94 -8.23 6.09
N ARG A 647 26.95 -7.86 5.28
CA ARG A 647 26.44 -6.48 5.36
C ARG A 647 25.98 -6.33 6.79
N THR A 648 26.71 -5.58 7.59
CA THR A 648 26.30 -5.28 8.97
C THR A 648 25.02 -4.46 8.91
N SER A 649 23.86 -5.12 8.88
CA SER A 649 22.56 -4.50 9.15
C SER A 649 22.28 -4.39 10.65
N ASN A 650 23.27 -4.62 11.51
CA ASN A 650 23.18 -4.37 12.95
C ASN A 650 23.50 -2.90 13.28
N LEU A 651 22.75 -1.98 12.69
CA LEU A 651 22.47 -0.74 13.40
C LEU A 651 21.05 -0.90 13.93
N GLU A 652 20.89 -1.65 15.02
CA GLU A 652 19.83 -1.26 15.95
C GLU A 652 20.14 0.21 16.28
N PRO A 653 19.32 1.17 15.84
CA PRO A 653 19.59 2.56 16.12
C PRO A 653 19.64 2.69 17.64
N GLN A 654 20.81 3.00 18.19
CA GLN A 654 20.94 3.27 19.61
C GLN A 654 20.05 4.48 19.90
N PRO A 655 18.95 4.32 20.64
CA PRO A 655 17.99 5.39 20.78
C PRO A 655 18.65 6.54 21.57
N VAL A 656 18.48 7.76 21.08
CA VAL A 656 18.99 8.97 21.77
C VAL A 656 18.24 9.21 23.10
N PHE A 657 17.05 8.61 23.25
CA PHE A 657 16.19 8.70 24.43
C PHE A 657 15.87 7.31 25.01
N GLU A 658 15.79 7.20 26.33
CA GLU A 658 15.27 6.03 27.06
C GLU A 658 13.85 6.32 27.56
N ASP A 659 12.91 5.37 27.46
CA ASP A 659 11.61 5.49 28.12
C ASP A 659 11.75 5.32 29.64
N VAL A 660 11.64 6.46 30.34
CA VAL A 660 11.67 6.53 31.80
C VAL A 660 10.33 6.99 32.38
N SER A 661 9.22 6.86 31.65
CA SER A 661 7.86 7.22 32.10
C SER A 661 7.47 6.58 33.44
N ARG A 662 8.03 5.41 33.75
CA ARG A 662 7.93 4.73 35.05
C ARG A 662 8.40 5.57 36.25
N LEU A 663 9.25 6.58 36.06
CA LEU A 663 9.74 7.45 37.13
C LEU A 663 8.65 8.40 37.65
N ILE A 664 7.66 8.73 36.83
CA ILE A 664 6.53 9.58 37.21
C ILE A 664 5.23 8.79 37.41
N GLY A 665 5.07 7.67 36.69
CA GLY A 665 3.85 6.85 36.76
C GLY A 665 2.57 7.65 36.47
N HIS A 666 2.66 8.66 35.61
CA HIS A 666 1.54 9.54 35.28
C HIS A 666 0.53 8.82 34.39
N VAL A 667 -0.76 8.96 34.73
CA VAL A 667 -1.86 8.56 33.87
C VAL A 667 -2.70 9.81 33.63
N HIS A 668 -2.71 10.26 32.39
CA HIS A 668 -3.49 11.43 32.02
C HIS A 668 -4.98 11.14 32.17
N HIS A 669 -5.70 12.07 32.80
CA HIS A 669 -7.15 11.97 32.93
C HIS A 669 -7.81 12.75 31.79
N GLU A 670 -8.70 12.06 31.08
CA GLU A 670 -9.48 12.63 30.00
C GLU A 670 -10.91 12.06 30.03
N GLU A 671 -11.91 12.93 29.98
CA GLU A 671 -13.32 12.54 29.90
C GLU A 671 -13.70 12.37 28.42
N PRO A 672 -14.27 11.23 27.99
CA PRO A 672 -14.68 11.07 26.60
C PRO A 672 -15.66 12.16 26.17
N TYR A 673 -15.31 12.88 25.09
CA TYR A 673 -16.19 13.85 24.44
C TYR A 673 -16.35 13.54 22.96
N ASN A 674 -17.58 13.65 22.45
CA ASN A 674 -17.93 13.37 21.05
C ASN A 674 -18.23 14.67 20.30
N ASP A 675 -17.20 15.24 19.67
CA ASP A 675 -17.31 16.47 18.88
C ASP A 675 -18.31 16.34 17.73
N PHE A 676 -18.37 15.14 17.13
CA PHE A 676 -19.16 14.88 15.92
C PHE A 676 -20.66 14.86 16.20
N GLU A 677 -21.09 14.58 17.44
CA GLU A 677 -22.51 14.77 17.85
C GLU A 677 -22.92 16.23 17.79
N ARG A 678 -22.00 17.15 18.13
CA ARG A 678 -22.25 18.59 18.09
C ARG A 678 -22.07 19.16 16.68
N GLN A 679 -21.04 18.73 15.98
CA GLN A 679 -20.68 19.20 14.64
C GLN A 679 -20.30 18.01 13.74
N PRO A 680 -21.29 17.36 13.09
CA PRO A 680 -21.07 16.13 12.33
C PRO A 680 -20.06 16.23 11.18
N LEU A 681 -19.83 17.44 10.66
CA LEU A 681 -18.95 17.69 9.52
C LEU A 681 -17.51 18.05 9.92
N LEU A 682 -17.13 17.92 11.19
CA LEU A 682 -15.78 18.23 11.62
C LEU A 682 -14.76 17.29 10.98
N PRO A 683 -13.62 17.80 10.50
CA PRO A 683 -12.55 16.97 9.95
C PRO A 683 -11.77 16.22 11.05
N ARG A 684 -11.80 16.71 12.29
CA ARG A 684 -11.21 16.09 13.48
C ARG A 684 -11.82 16.65 14.76
N LYS A 685 -11.55 16.01 15.90
CA LYS A 685 -11.90 16.57 17.22
C LYS A 685 -11.13 17.87 17.49
N LEU A 686 -11.83 18.81 18.12
CA LEU A 686 -11.36 20.10 18.62
C LEU A 686 -11.45 20.18 20.16
N SER A 687 -12.12 19.22 20.80
CA SER A 687 -11.99 18.90 22.24
C SER A 687 -10.67 18.20 22.56
N GLN A 688 -10.39 17.98 23.85
CA GLN A 688 -9.33 17.06 24.30
C GLN A 688 -7.95 17.43 23.71
N LEU A 689 -7.62 18.73 23.69
CA LEU A 689 -6.41 19.29 23.07
C LEU A 689 -5.15 19.17 23.95
N GLY A 690 -5.33 18.77 25.22
CA GLY A 690 -4.24 18.62 26.18
C GLY A 690 -3.61 17.22 26.17
N PRO A 691 -2.72 16.93 27.14
CA PRO A 691 -2.18 17.89 28.12
C PRO A 691 -1.02 18.72 27.57
N GLY A 692 -0.96 19.98 27.99
CA GLY A 692 0.28 20.75 27.94
C GLY A 692 1.30 20.26 28.96
N VAL A 693 2.58 20.32 28.62
CA VAL A 693 3.70 19.95 29.52
C VAL A 693 4.66 21.12 29.63
N GLY A 694 5.18 21.39 30.83
CA GLY A 694 6.16 22.44 31.07
C GLY A 694 7.12 22.07 32.21
N TRP A 695 8.34 22.60 32.11
CA TRP A 695 9.37 22.54 33.16
C TRP A 695 9.36 23.86 33.92
N VAL A 696 9.13 23.80 35.23
CA VAL A 696 9.04 25.00 36.08
C VAL A 696 9.51 24.66 37.49
N ASP A 697 10.39 25.46 38.07
CA ASP A 697 10.75 25.36 39.50
C ASP A 697 9.55 25.81 40.36
N VAL A 698 8.68 24.87 40.73
CA VAL A 698 7.43 25.19 41.43
C VAL A 698 7.60 25.27 42.95
N ASP A 699 8.69 24.74 43.49
CA ASP A 699 9.03 24.78 44.92
C ASP A 699 10.13 25.78 45.29
N GLY A 700 10.74 26.42 44.29
CA GLY A 700 11.73 27.49 44.44
C GLY A 700 13.10 26.98 44.87
N ASP A 701 13.42 25.72 44.57
CA ASP A 701 14.61 25.04 45.06
C ASP A 701 15.83 25.17 44.12
N GLY A 702 15.63 25.81 42.97
CA GLY A 702 16.60 26.04 41.91
C GLY A 702 16.63 24.94 40.84
N TRP A 703 15.80 23.90 40.93
CA TRP A 703 15.64 22.86 39.93
C TRP A 703 14.28 22.94 39.27
N GLU A 704 14.23 22.68 37.97
CA GLU A 704 12.95 22.62 37.28
C GLU A 704 12.20 21.32 37.62
N ASP A 705 10.91 21.47 37.88
CA ASP A 705 9.97 20.39 38.11
C ASP A 705 9.09 20.17 36.88
N LEU A 706 8.59 18.95 36.73
CA LEU A 706 7.71 18.61 35.61
C LEU A 706 6.25 18.87 35.98
N VAL A 707 5.58 19.72 35.21
CA VAL A 707 4.16 20.00 35.33
C VAL A 707 3.43 19.56 34.06
N ILE A 708 2.37 18.77 34.25
CA ILE A 708 1.52 18.22 33.19
C ILE A 708 0.09 18.70 33.42
N GLY A 709 -0.51 19.29 32.40
CA GLY A 709 -1.93 19.65 32.37
C GLY A 709 -2.85 18.44 32.50
N SER A 710 -4.16 18.69 32.56
CA SER A 710 -5.16 17.62 32.65
C SER A 710 -6.35 17.92 31.74
N GLY A 711 -7.01 16.88 31.26
CA GLY A 711 -8.34 16.99 30.66
C GLY A 711 -9.39 17.33 31.72
N ARG A 712 -10.58 17.71 31.26
CA ARG A 712 -11.73 18.02 32.12
C ARG A 712 -11.99 16.90 33.13
N GLY A 713 -12.26 17.26 34.39
CA GLY A 713 -12.54 16.29 35.46
C GLY A 713 -11.29 15.77 36.19
N GLY A 714 -10.10 16.02 35.65
CA GLY A 714 -8.83 15.59 36.24
C GLY A 714 -8.12 16.67 37.09
N ARG A 715 -6.82 16.47 37.33
CA ARG A 715 -5.96 17.35 38.16
C ARG A 715 -4.59 17.49 37.51
N LEU A 716 -3.92 18.63 37.73
CA LEU A 716 -2.55 18.83 37.24
C LEU A 716 -1.62 17.76 37.84
N GLY A 717 -0.80 17.15 36.99
CA GLY A 717 0.32 16.32 37.42
C GLY A 717 1.51 17.21 37.74
N VAL A 718 1.98 17.21 38.99
CA VAL A 718 3.16 17.98 39.41
C VAL A 718 4.18 17.02 40.01
N TYR A 719 5.38 17.00 39.43
CA TYR A 719 6.43 16.04 39.74
C TYR A 719 7.72 16.80 40.05
N VAL A 720 8.04 16.87 41.34
CA VAL A 720 9.20 17.62 41.84
C VAL A 720 10.47 16.81 41.61
N ASN A 721 11.51 17.48 41.12
CA ASN A 721 12.82 16.88 40.88
C ASN A 721 13.47 16.47 42.22
N ASP A 722 13.84 15.20 42.37
CA ASP A 722 14.44 14.73 43.63
C ASP A 722 15.95 14.96 43.74
N ARG A 723 16.55 15.59 42.72
CA ARG A 723 17.98 15.88 42.54
C ARG A 723 18.87 14.64 42.48
N ARG A 724 18.29 13.46 42.27
CA ARG A 724 18.96 12.15 42.21
C ARG A 724 18.57 11.37 40.95
N GLY A 725 18.04 12.07 39.93
CA GLY A 725 17.61 11.48 38.67
C GLY A 725 16.19 10.88 38.72
N GLY A 726 15.39 11.23 39.73
CA GLY A 726 14.00 10.80 39.87
C GLY A 726 13.04 11.96 40.14
N PHE A 727 11.75 11.61 40.23
CA PHE A 727 10.66 12.54 40.48
C PHE A 727 9.81 12.11 41.66
N LYS A 728 9.23 13.08 42.37
CA LYS A 728 8.24 12.84 43.42
C LYS A 728 6.95 13.59 43.11
N PRO A 729 5.78 12.92 43.12
CA PRO A 729 4.52 13.60 42.94
C PRO A 729 4.29 14.60 44.08
N TRP A 730 3.88 15.82 43.75
CA TRP A 730 3.58 16.86 44.72
C TRP A 730 2.07 17.07 44.87
N ALA A 731 1.54 16.66 46.02
CA ALA A 731 0.16 16.89 46.44
C ALA A 731 -0.03 18.28 47.11
N GLY A 732 0.25 19.35 46.37
CA GLY A 732 -0.04 20.71 46.86
C GLY A 732 -1.54 21.02 46.77
N ALA A 733 -2.15 21.53 47.84
CA ALA A 733 -3.61 21.81 47.89
C ALA A 733 -4.14 22.68 46.73
N ARG A 734 -3.28 23.51 46.11
CA ARG A 734 -3.64 24.32 44.93
C ARG A 734 -3.75 23.50 43.64
N PHE A 735 -3.02 22.39 43.54
CA PHE A 735 -2.99 21.49 42.39
C PHE A 735 -4.01 20.32 42.51
N GLU A 736 -4.52 20.07 43.72
CA GLU A 736 -5.54 19.04 43.97
C GLU A 736 -6.95 19.40 43.48
N LYS A 737 -7.17 20.66 43.08
CA LYS A 737 -8.47 21.08 42.55
C LYS A 737 -8.71 20.47 41.18
N VAL A 738 -9.90 19.89 41.02
CA VAL A 738 -10.38 19.38 39.74
C VAL A 738 -10.41 20.52 38.72
N VAL A 739 -9.91 20.26 37.52
CA VAL A 739 -10.00 21.20 36.40
C VAL A 739 -11.36 21.03 35.70
N THR A 740 -11.98 22.15 35.34
CA THR A 740 -13.33 22.22 34.73
C THR A 740 -13.29 22.22 33.20
N ARG A 741 -12.09 22.31 32.63
CA ARG A 741 -11.80 22.47 31.21
C ARG A 741 -10.48 21.79 30.89
N ASP A 742 -10.32 21.40 29.65
CA ASP A 742 -9.08 20.87 29.11
C ASP A 742 -7.93 21.88 29.17
N GLN A 743 -6.76 21.41 29.61
CA GLN A 743 -5.60 22.27 29.83
C GLN A 743 -4.58 22.14 28.70
N THR A 744 -4.36 23.22 27.93
CA THR A 744 -3.61 23.17 26.66
C THR A 744 -2.10 23.38 26.80
N THR A 745 -1.66 24.47 27.41
CA THR A 745 -0.23 24.81 27.59
C THR A 745 0.01 25.13 29.05
N VAL A 746 1.16 24.72 29.58
CA VAL A 746 1.65 25.07 30.92
C VAL A 746 2.91 25.92 30.76
N LEU A 747 2.90 27.13 31.30
CA LEU A 747 4.06 28.03 31.30
C LEU A 747 4.42 28.42 32.74
N GLY A 748 5.71 28.47 33.04
CA GLY A 748 6.24 29.02 34.28
C GLY A 748 6.39 30.53 34.21
N THR A 749 6.16 31.20 35.33
CA THR A 749 6.46 32.61 35.55
C THR A 749 7.15 32.77 36.90
N GLU A 750 7.80 33.92 37.13
CA GLU A 750 8.37 34.24 38.45
C GLU A 750 7.33 34.22 39.58
N SER A 751 6.05 34.41 39.23
CA SER A 751 4.93 34.48 40.16
C SER A 751 4.12 33.17 40.27
N GLY A 752 4.45 32.13 39.49
CA GLY A 752 3.75 30.85 39.51
C GLY A 752 3.59 30.18 38.14
N LEU A 753 2.39 29.68 37.84
CA LEU A 753 2.08 29.02 36.55
C LEU A 753 0.93 29.71 35.82
N LEU A 754 1.02 29.71 34.50
CA LEU A 754 -0.07 30.03 33.59
C LEU A 754 -0.47 28.77 32.83
N VAL A 755 -1.75 28.43 32.86
CA VAL A 755 -2.27 27.24 32.19
C VAL A 755 -3.44 27.60 31.29
N GLY A 756 -3.33 27.26 30.00
CA GLY A 756 -4.42 27.49 29.05
C GLY A 756 -5.62 26.59 29.38
N SER A 757 -6.85 27.08 29.27
CA SER A 757 -8.09 26.34 29.50
C SER A 757 -9.03 26.41 28.30
N ALA A 758 -9.17 25.31 27.56
CA ALA A 758 -10.00 25.16 26.36
C ALA A 758 -11.49 25.09 26.71
N ASN A 759 -12.35 25.73 25.92
CA ASN A 759 -13.78 25.84 26.20
C ASN A 759 -14.66 25.08 25.19
N TYR A 760 -14.08 24.22 24.36
CA TYR A 760 -14.85 23.53 23.33
C TYR A 760 -15.93 22.65 23.95
N GLU A 761 -15.58 21.86 24.98
CA GLU A 761 -16.46 20.85 25.58
C GLU A 761 -17.65 21.41 26.35
N ASP A 762 -17.49 22.56 27.00
CA ASP A 762 -18.60 23.23 27.69
C ASP A 762 -19.42 24.15 26.77
N GLY A 763 -18.89 24.45 25.57
CA GLY A 763 -19.54 25.25 24.55
C GLY A 763 -19.77 26.72 24.92
N LEU A 764 -19.21 27.20 26.04
CA LEU A 764 -19.39 28.57 26.50
C LEU A 764 -18.56 29.53 25.66
N THR A 765 -19.21 30.53 25.07
CA THR A 765 -18.56 31.58 24.27
C THR A 765 -17.95 32.71 25.11
N ASN A 766 -17.97 32.57 26.44
CA ASN A 766 -17.47 33.56 27.39
C ASN A 766 -16.98 32.88 28.69
N GLY A 767 -15.78 32.31 28.67
CA GLY A 767 -15.15 31.78 29.88
C GLY A 767 -13.66 32.12 29.96
N GLY A 768 -13.05 31.88 31.11
CA GLY A 768 -11.61 32.10 31.29
C GLY A 768 -10.77 31.22 30.38
N CYS A 769 -9.83 31.83 29.67
CA CYS A 769 -8.95 31.15 28.70
C CYS A 769 -7.58 30.79 29.29
N VAL A 770 -7.19 31.43 30.40
CA VAL A 770 -5.94 31.16 31.13
C VAL A 770 -6.24 31.10 32.62
N ARG A 771 -5.68 30.10 33.28
CA ARG A 771 -5.72 29.86 34.72
C ARG A 771 -4.36 30.18 35.32
N ILE A 772 -4.36 30.93 36.43
CA ILE A 772 -3.13 31.37 37.11
C ILE A 772 -3.00 30.58 38.42
N TYR A 773 -1.82 29.97 38.64
CA TYR A 773 -1.48 29.30 39.88
C TYR A 773 -0.34 30.07 40.55
N GLU A 774 -0.65 30.98 41.47
CA GLU A 774 0.37 31.78 42.17
C GLU A 774 1.26 30.92 43.06
N ALA A 775 2.51 31.35 43.27
CA ALA A 775 3.55 30.68 44.06
C ALA A 775 3.16 30.38 45.54
N GLY A 776 2.06 30.94 46.08
CA GLY A 776 1.50 30.63 47.41
C GLY A 776 0.34 29.59 47.43
N GLN A 777 -0.32 29.41 48.58
CA GLN A 777 -1.47 28.49 48.74
C GLN A 777 -2.80 29.00 48.14
N LYS A 778 -2.83 30.22 47.59
CA LYS A 778 -4.04 30.76 46.96
C LYS A 778 -4.01 30.45 45.47
N VAL A 779 -5.04 29.74 44.99
CA VAL A 779 -5.45 29.81 43.59
C VAL A 779 -6.16 31.15 43.43
N SER A 780 -5.54 32.13 42.79
CA SER A 780 -6.29 33.28 42.27
C SER A 780 -7.10 32.79 41.08
N GLY A 781 -8.35 33.27 41.01
CA GLY A 781 -9.40 32.68 40.18
C GLY A 781 -9.11 32.70 38.68
N GLU A 782 -10.00 32.04 37.95
CA GLU A 782 -10.01 32.03 36.49
C GLU A 782 -9.94 33.43 35.87
N SER A 783 -9.23 33.51 34.74
CA SER A 783 -9.46 34.43 33.62
C SER A 783 -8.61 35.69 33.55
N VAL A 784 -7.63 35.66 32.64
CA VAL A 784 -7.30 36.85 31.86
C VAL A 784 -8.39 37.03 30.80
N LEU A 785 -9.46 37.76 31.15
CA LEU A 785 -10.57 38.21 30.30
C LEU A 785 -11.39 37.08 29.62
N GLY A 786 -12.72 37.15 29.72
CA GLY A 786 -13.60 36.24 28.97
C GLY A 786 -13.39 36.41 27.47
N GLN A 787 -12.82 35.42 26.81
CA GLN A 787 -12.60 35.44 25.37
C GLN A 787 -13.66 34.60 24.65
N ARG A 788 -13.93 34.95 23.38
CA ARG A 788 -14.92 34.26 22.54
C ARG A 788 -14.43 32.97 21.90
N PHE A 789 -13.26 32.50 22.30
CA PHE A 789 -12.55 31.43 21.62
C PHE A 789 -12.02 30.37 22.58
N SER A 790 -11.85 29.17 22.05
CA SER A 790 -11.07 28.12 22.70
C SER A 790 -9.61 28.47 22.60
N VAL A 791 -8.91 28.43 23.73
CA VAL A 791 -7.48 28.72 23.77
C VAL A 791 -6.69 27.62 23.07
N GLY A 792 -5.68 28.01 22.32
CA GLY A 792 -4.67 27.13 21.76
C GLY A 792 -3.39 27.21 22.58
N PRO A 793 -2.22 27.39 21.93
CA PRO A 793 -0.94 27.52 22.60
C PRO A 793 -0.80 28.87 23.31
N LEU A 794 -0.04 28.87 24.41
CA LEU A 794 0.44 30.07 25.09
C LEU A 794 1.94 30.26 24.82
N ALA A 795 2.42 31.50 24.79
CA ALA A 795 3.86 31.80 24.73
C ALA A 795 4.19 33.06 25.54
N LEU A 796 5.39 33.12 26.11
CA LEU A 796 5.89 34.25 26.90
C LEU A 796 7.14 34.86 26.26
N ALA A 797 7.23 36.18 26.24
CA ALA A 797 8.45 36.92 25.90
C ALA A 797 8.38 38.36 26.41
N ASP A 798 9.53 39.02 26.59
CA ASP A 798 9.59 40.46 26.85
C ASP A 798 9.51 41.21 25.51
N VAL A 799 8.30 41.54 25.06
CA VAL A 799 8.06 42.06 23.70
C VAL A 799 8.36 43.56 23.61
N ASP A 800 8.32 44.30 24.72
CA ASP A 800 8.63 45.73 24.76
C ASP A 800 9.93 46.11 25.46
N GLY A 801 10.68 45.12 25.94
CA GLY A 801 12.02 45.30 26.51
C GLY A 801 12.00 45.89 27.92
N ASP A 802 10.89 45.76 28.65
CA ASP A 802 10.72 46.30 30.00
C ASP A 802 11.20 45.34 31.11
N GLY A 803 11.62 44.13 30.72
CA GLY A 803 12.09 43.07 31.61
C GLY A 803 10.98 42.16 32.15
N ASN A 804 9.71 42.44 31.87
CA ASN A 804 8.57 41.61 32.25
C ASN A 804 8.14 40.74 31.07
N LEU A 805 7.87 39.46 31.33
CA LEU A 805 7.33 38.58 30.29
C LEU A 805 5.86 38.89 30.00
N ASP A 806 5.58 39.23 28.75
CA ASP A 806 4.26 39.40 28.16
C ASP A 806 3.69 38.07 27.68
N LEU A 807 2.36 37.93 27.70
CA LEU A 807 1.67 36.69 27.36
C LEU A 807 0.97 36.77 26.00
N PHE A 808 1.38 35.92 25.07
CA PHE A 808 0.59 35.59 23.89
C PHE A 808 -0.38 34.44 24.19
N VAL A 809 -1.62 34.61 23.75
CA VAL A 809 -2.70 33.63 23.86
C VAL A 809 -3.21 33.32 22.45
N GLY A 810 -2.87 32.15 21.94
CA GLY A 810 -3.31 31.67 20.63
C GLY A 810 -4.81 31.40 20.59
N GLY A 811 -5.51 32.03 19.66
CA GLY A 811 -6.91 31.74 19.37
C GLY A 811 -7.02 30.49 18.52
N ARG A 812 -7.53 29.39 19.09
CA ARG A 812 -7.63 28.12 18.38
C ARG A 812 -8.84 28.09 17.46
N MET A 813 -10.03 28.27 18.02
CA MET A 813 -11.31 28.17 17.29
C MET A 813 -12.46 28.80 18.08
N VAL A 814 -13.61 29.00 17.44
CA VAL A 814 -14.86 29.42 18.10
C VAL A 814 -15.78 28.22 18.32
N ALA A 815 -16.07 27.88 19.58
CA ALA A 815 -16.86 26.69 19.95
C ALA A 815 -18.25 26.69 19.30
N GLY A 816 -18.64 25.58 18.68
CA GLY A 816 -19.94 25.41 18.04
C GLY A 816 -20.06 26.00 16.62
N ARG A 817 -18.96 26.55 16.07
CA ARG A 817 -18.90 26.98 14.66
C ARG A 817 -17.97 26.04 13.90
N TYR A 818 -18.26 25.80 12.62
CA TYR A 818 -17.34 25.05 11.75
C TYR A 818 -15.96 25.70 11.84
N PRO A 819 -14.83 24.94 11.93
CA PRO A 819 -13.52 25.43 12.34
C PRO A 819 -13.19 26.82 11.79
N GLU A 820 -13.50 27.84 12.59
CA GLU A 820 -13.33 29.25 12.24
C GLU A 820 -12.21 29.79 13.10
N SER A 821 -11.23 30.43 12.47
CA SER A 821 -10.11 31.04 13.16
C SER A 821 -10.61 32.03 14.20
N ALA A 822 -10.19 31.83 15.44
CA ALA A 822 -10.41 32.78 16.51
C ALA A 822 -9.34 33.88 16.52
N ASP A 823 -9.68 35.05 17.05
CA ASP A 823 -8.68 36.08 17.32
C ASP A 823 -7.67 35.56 18.34
N SER A 824 -6.39 35.77 18.07
CA SER A 824 -5.36 35.61 19.10
C SER A 824 -5.14 36.93 19.82
N VAL A 825 -4.59 36.90 21.03
CA VAL A 825 -4.35 38.13 21.80
C VAL A 825 -2.95 38.18 22.39
N LEU A 826 -2.37 39.37 22.39
CA LEU A 826 -1.15 39.69 23.13
C LEU A 826 -1.52 40.52 24.36
N LEU A 827 -1.05 40.08 25.52
CA LEU A 827 -1.31 40.67 26.82
C LEU A 827 0.01 41.17 27.40
N LYS A 828 0.11 42.47 27.68
CA LYS A 828 1.29 43.05 28.31
C LYS A 828 1.28 42.90 29.81
N ASN A 829 2.43 42.68 30.41
CA ASN A 829 2.58 42.55 31.85
C ASN A 829 2.88 43.91 32.50
N GLU A 830 1.81 44.62 32.90
CA GLU A 830 1.92 45.91 33.56
C GLU A 830 2.12 45.75 35.08
N GLY A 831 3.33 45.38 35.51
CA GLY A 831 3.69 45.29 36.93
C GLY A 831 2.98 44.15 37.67
N GLY A 832 2.95 42.95 37.06
CA GLY A 832 2.32 41.75 37.58
C GLY A 832 0.85 41.58 37.16
N ARG A 833 0.32 42.49 36.35
CA ARG A 833 -1.05 42.45 35.84
C ARG A 833 -1.05 42.35 34.31
N LEU A 834 -1.57 41.23 33.79
CA LEU A 834 -1.75 41.04 32.36
C LEU A 834 -2.91 41.90 31.83
N ALA A 835 -2.61 42.78 30.88
CA ALA A 835 -3.57 43.68 30.25
C ALA A 835 -3.57 43.48 28.72
N LEU A 836 -4.75 43.49 28.09
CA LEU A 836 -4.86 43.35 26.64
C LEU A 836 -4.13 44.50 25.92
N SER A 837 -3.10 44.14 25.16
CA SER A 837 -2.32 45.08 24.35
C SER A 837 -2.77 45.04 22.89
N GLN A 838 -2.86 43.85 22.30
CA GLN A 838 -3.18 43.69 20.87
C GLN A 838 -4.08 42.48 20.62
N ARG A 839 -4.94 42.60 19.60
CA ARG A 839 -5.68 41.48 19.00
C ARG A 839 -5.09 41.18 17.62
N LEU A 840 -4.79 39.91 17.37
CA LEU A 840 -4.37 39.40 16.07
C LEU A 840 -5.57 38.68 15.44
N GLU A 841 -6.38 39.46 14.71
CA GLU A 841 -7.53 38.94 13.97
C GLU A 841 -7.05 38.07 12.80
N GLN A 842 -7.77 36.98 12.52
CA GLN A 842 -7.49 36.07 11.39
C GLN A 842 -6.05 35.49 11.37
N ALA A 843 -5.41 35.36 12.53
CA ALA A 843 -4.11 34.70 12.64
C ALA A 843 -4.17 33.24 12.13
N GLY A 844 -5.34 32.60 12.17
CA GLY A 844 -5.56 31.22 11.75
C GLY A 844 -6.04 30.35 12.91
N LEU A 845 -6.15 29.05 12.69
CA LEU A 845 -6.42 28.08 13.77
C LEU A 845 -5.09 27.77 14.49
N VAL A 846 -4.65 28.64 15.41
CA VAL A 846 -3.30 28.58 15.98
C VAL A 846 -3.11 27.31 16.81
N SER A 847 -2.14 26.47 16.44
CA SER A 847 -1.83 25.18 17.10
C SER A 847 -0.42 25.12 17.70
N GLY A 848 0.48 26.04 17.34
CA GLY A 848 1.77 26.24 17.98
C GLY A 848 2.14 27.72 18.02
N ALA A 849 2.85 28.14 19.07
CA ALA A 849 3.34 29.50 19.22
C ALA A 849 4.67 29.48 19.99
N VAL A 850 5.64 30.25 19.51
CA VAL A 850 6.92 30.48 20.19
C VAL A 850 7.40 31.89 19.87
N PHE A 851 8.15 32.46 20.80
CA PHE A 851 8.90 33.70 20.57
C PHE A 851 10.37 33.38 20.36
N SER A 852 11.00 34.00 19.37
CA SER A 852 12.43 33.88 19.13
C SER A 852 12.94 35.13 18.42
N ASP A 853 14.16 35.54 18.73
CA ASP A 853 14.89 36.55 17.96
C ASP A 853 15.40 35.91 16.67
N LEU A 854 14.65 36.07 15.58
CA LEU A 854 14.91 35.46 14.27
C LEU A 854 15.88 36.27 13.43
N ASP A 855 15.91 37.59 13.61
CA ASP A 855 16.75 38.49 12.81
C ASP A 855 18.01 38.99 13.54
N GLY A 856 18.14 38.67 14.83
CA GLY A 856 19.29 38.99 15.66
C GLY A 856 19.30 40.43 16.17
N ASP A 857 18.17 41.14 16.16
CA ASP A 857 18.07 42.53 16.63
C ASP A 857 17.91 42.65 18.16
N GLY A 858 17.78 41.52 18.86
CA GLY A 858 17.60 41.42 20.30
C GLY A 858 16.15 41.55 20.77
N LYS A 859 15.18 41.59 19.85
CA LYS A 859 13.75 41.52 20.15
C LYS A 859 13.16 40.18 19.72
N PRO A 860 12.15 39.68 20.43
CA PRO A 860 11.52 38.42 20.08
C PRO A 860 10.41 38.60 19.04
N GLU A 861 10.54 37.94 17.89
CA GLU A 861 9.44 37.76 16.93
C GLU A 861 8.46 36.67 17.41
N LEU A 862 7.16 36.87 17.16
CA LEU A 862 6.15 35.84 17.39
C LEU A 862 6.04 34.93 16.17
N ILE A 863 6.27 33.64 16.38
CA ILE A 863 6.19 32.60 15.35
C ILE A 863 4.99 31.71 15.64
N LEU A 864 4.08 31.59 14.68
CA LEU A 864 2.86 30.81 14.81
C LEU A 864 2.83 29.65 13.81
N ALA A 865 2.46 28.47 14.31
CA ALA A 865 1.97 27.37 13.48
C ALA A 865 0.44 27.41 13.47
N CYS A 866 -0.15 27.44 12.28
CA CYS A 866 -1.59 27.46 12.10
C CYS A 866 -2.03 26.24 11.32
N GLU A 867 -3.08 25.57 11.77
CA GLU A 867 -3.65 24.48 11.01
C GLU A 867 -4.17 24.96 9.65
N TRP A 868 -3.90 24.16 8.61
CA TRP A 868 -4.18 24.46 7.20
C TRP A 868 -3.54 25.76 6.68
N GLY A 869 -2.52 26.27 7.36
CA GLY A 869 -1.79 27.46 6.96
C GLY A 869 -0.27 27.28 7.02
N PRO A 870 0.49 28.18 6.39
CA PRO A 870 1.94 28.22 6.56
C PRO A 870 2.32 28.70 7.97
N ILE A 871 3.60 28.53 8.32
CA ILE A 871 4.19 29.25 9.46
C ILE A 871 4.06 30.75 9.22
N LYS A 872 3.63 31.48 10.25
CA LYS A 872 3.50 32.95 10.23
C LYS A 872 4.47 33.57 11.22
N VAL A 873 5.12 34.65 10.82
CA VAL A 873 6.06 35.42 11.65
C VAL A 873 5.51 36.84 11.79
N PHE A 874 5.45 37.33 13.02
CA PHE A 874 5.07 38.70 13.35
C PHE A 874 6.26 39.40 13.99
N HIS A 875 6.65 40.52 13.40
CA HIS A 875 7.71 41.42 13.86
C HIS A 875 7.15 42.56 14.70
#